data_AF-A0A416W4H9-F1
#
_entry.id   AF-A0A416W4H9-F1
#
_cell.length_a   1.000
_cell.length_b   1.000
_cell.length_c   1.000
_cell.angle_alpha   90.00
_cell.angle_beta   90.00
_cell.angle_gamma   90.00
#
_symmetry.space_group_name_H-M   'P 1'
#
loop_
_entity.id
_entity.type
_entity.pdbx_description
1 polymer ?
#
loop_
_entity_poly.entity_id
_entity_poly.type
_entity_poly.pdbx_seq_one_letter_code
_entity_poly.pdbx_strand_id
1 'polypeptide(L)'
;MKEIVSKSIQVIGFTADVNYQQSATQVGKDAWQNNIILLRAGSGEEKFRKVLDEVEADEIMLVDLDRVALSALNVWEQDYRKTRRGDHVYYVSNRKRKLWFGFMDTELWRGDRVITDSPVLIGEKSLFMKAYAGEDLDGNLLRAVSYSLQKGYVKFGKLETTVTWKDAVIDSNPAVNYFWKVPFRFLMTGRFFSTLFNPTERSRRDMIYRMLMLLFGLFVFFYMPYISKDYGISGDEFVDHRHSGYVLDYFTKGDKAALNQPKTALHLYGNSMQVVAAVVANMIGADDVYAVRHVVCALVGALGVIAIGLLGLRFGGGLCGLISMLLLFFSPRFFGHSMNNLKDIPFAVGYLVAIFYFVRLFDRYPVIKLRHVLGAVLGIALALGTRSGGLLLFPYLFMYGGLFYILWVGFKEFYKFLKYRKDVENILFLIVIVLFVGYFLSIITWPFALARPFTNVVVSLKEFTNYNIGLRTIFEGQQMMSNMLPVHYAPKYLMIGSPLVVVVGCIGYLFFMFFRKKEFSLLSFFFLFSLVFPVFWVIYQKSNLYGGIRHLLFVMPFMVLLAARFWTLLLSVSPKYLKGIATVVFIGLLFLPARHMAKNHPNDYVYFNELVGGLHGAYGDYETDYYYNALKKGVDWFKKNVDYKGHPVRIVTNHSANLEHYFRKDTNVKIVYSRYYDKFSKDWDYMIFDNVYINSFQLKNGLFPVKEGFLYSVDAEGLPMCVVGKRTSKEDYQAIKLEEEKKYPEAIDKLEGYLKAHPWNEEMWMRLSKLYYASGKPEEALRCTGESLKWQPQLMDALNIRALSALDLKRFATAHQAVDAMLAQNNVASSSYYLKGLIYYSEGKDKEALDYVNKALRYHGGNVQALALGGDILRRNRSYSKAIEPYEKVVRAKRADERVLLALAECYCRTNNYKLLDQITALLRDQGRDKVALQKIELRALIQQKRMDEAEKLMTRMNGVEEDSELLLLRALCDLAAGRRAAAVENAGKAIKLDPRNGEALELQRFLTKEVEIRK
;
A
#
# COMPACT_ATOMS: atom_id res chain seq x y z
N MET A 1 -51.40 -53.90 -17.05
CA MET A 1 -51.06 -53.35 -15.72
C MET A 1 -49.74 -53.88 -15.12
N LYS A 2 -49.14 -54.95 -15.66
CA LYS A 2 -47.75 -55.40 -15.36
C LYS A 2 -46.67 -54.72 -16.23
N GLU A 3 -47.02 -53.67 -16.96
CA GLU A 3 -46.17 -53.06 -18.00
C GLU A 3 -45.84 -51.58 -17.73
N ILE A 4 -46.12 -51.07 -16.53
CA ILE A 4 -45.96 -49.65 -16.17
C ILE A 4 -44.86 -49.42 -15.09
N VAL A 5 -44.24 -50.47 -14.54
CA VAL A 5 -43.38 -50.37 -13.34
C VAL A 5 -41.94 -50.79 -13.61
N SER A 6 -41.28 -50.09 -14.55
CA SER A 6 -39.82 -50.04 -14.52
C SER A 6 -39.40 -48.59 -14.66
N LYS A 7 -38.65 -48.07 -13.68
CA LYS A 7 -38.09 -46.71 -13.60
C LYS A 7 -39.06 -45.63 -13.07
N SER A 8 -39.65 -45.79 -11.90
CA SER A 8 -40.38 -44.70 -11.22
C SER A 8 -39.77 -44.33 -9.87
N ILE A 9 -39.25 -43.10 -9.75
CA ILE A 9 -38.83 -42.52 -8.47
C ILE A 9 -40.06 -41.88 -7.82
N GLN A 10 -40.26 -42.12 -6.53
CA GLN A 10 -41.40 -41.58 -5.78
C GLN A 10 -40.97 -40.37 -4.96
N VAL A 11 -41.81 -39.34 -4.99
CA VAL A 11 -41.71 -38.17 -4.10
C VAL A 11 -42.77 -38.33 -3.03
N ILE A 12 -42.31 -38.55 -1.81
CA ILE A 12 -43.16 -38.80 -0.66
C ILE A 12 -43.05 -37.58 0.26
N GLY A 13 -44.14 -36.81 0.35
CA GLY A 13 -44.30 -35.75 1.34
C GLY A 13 -44.82 -36.33 2.64
N PHE A 14 -44.24 -35.95 3.79
CA PHE A 14 -44.72 -36.44 5.08
C PHE A 14 -44.85 -35.31 6.11
N THR A 15 -45.98 -35.31 6.84
CA THR A 15 -46.34 -34.34 7.87
C THR A 15 -46.96 -35.08 9.07
N ALA A 16 -46.11 -35.58 9.98
CA ALA A 16 -46.45 -36.28 11.23
C ALA A 16 -47.35 -37.55 11.13
N ASP A 17 -46.94 -38.59 11.86
CA ASP A 17 -47.62 -39.89 12.08
C ASP A 17 -48.26 -40.61 10.87
N VAL A 18 -47.50 -40.76 9.78
CA VAL A 18 -47.84 -41.73 8.73
C VAL A 18 -47.07 -43.03 8.98
N ASN A 19 -47.73 -44.02 9.58
CA ASN A 19 -47.19 -45.37 9.65
C ASN A 19 -47.35 -46.03 8.27
N TYR A 20 -46.32 -46.03 7.42
CA TYR A 20 -46.38 -46.51 6.03
C TYR A 20 -46.80 -47.98 5.89
N GLN A 21 -46.72 -48.78 6.97
CA GLN A 21 -47.20 -50.17 6.99
C GLN A 21 -48.71 -50.30 7.31
N GLN A 22 -49.28 -49.47 8.18
CA GLN A 22 -50.71 -49.53 8.54
C GLN A 22 -51.63 -48.85 7.52
N SER A 23 -51.08 -47.88 6.80
CA SER A 23 -51.83 -46.96 5.97
C SER A 23 -52.07 -47.51 4.54
N ALA A 24 -51.44 -48.63 4.18
CA ALA A 24 -51.81 -49.42 2.98
C ALA A 24 -53.13 -50.20 3.13
N THR A 25 -53.66 -50.33 4.35
CA THR A 25 -54.79 -51.21 4.65
C THR A 25 -56.05 -50.51 5.17
N GLN A 26 -55.97 -49.34 5.84
CA GLN A 26 -57.16 -48.67 6.39
C GLN A 26 -56.99 -47.15 6.59
N VAL A 27 -56.95 -46.33 5.52
CA VAL A 27 -57.38 -44.91 5.51
C VAL A 27 -57.81 -44.57 4.07
N GLY A 28 -58.88 -43.77 3.92
CA GLY A 28 -59.48 -43.43 2.62
C GLY A 28 -58.50 -42.96 1.53
N LYS A 29 -58.74 -43.42 0.30
CA LYS A 29 -57.91 -43.21 -0.91
C LYS A 29 -57.56 -41.74 -1.20
N ASP A 30 -58.32 -40.78 -0.69
CA ASP A 30 -58.20 -39.36 -1.07
C ASP A 30 -57.07 -38.61 -0.33
N ALA A 31 -56.70 -39.01 0.89
CA ALA A 31 -55.56 -38.41 1.62
C ALA A 31 -54.19 -39.02 1.21
N TRP A 32 -54.21 -40.26 0.71
CA TRP A 32 -53.03 -41.00 0.22
C TRP A 32 -52.59 -40.59 -1.18
N GLN A 33 -53.52 -40.12 -2.03
CA GLN A 33 -53.21 -39.68 -3.40
C GLN A 33 -52.54 -38.30 -3.48
N ASN A 34 -52.69 -37.44 -2.46
CA ASN A 34 -52.14 -36.08 -2.50
C ASN A 34 -50.67 -35.96 -2.04
N ASN A 35 -50.12 -36.95 -1.33
CA ASN A 35 -48.77 -36.86 -0.72
C ASN A 35 -47.72 -37.84 -1.29
N ILE A 36 -48.09 -38.72 -2.23
CA ILE A 36 -47.16 -39.60 -2.93
C ILE A 36 -47.31 -39.38 -4.43
N ILE A 37 -46.36 -38.67 -5.03
CA ILE A 37 -46.39 -38.35 -6.46
C ILE A 37 -45.34 -39.19 -7.19
N LEU A 38 -45.80 -39.91 -8.22
CA LEU A 38 -44.95 -40.73 -9.08
C LEU A 38 -44.22 -39.86 -10.12
N LEU A 39 -42.90 -39.72 -9.97
CA LEU A 39 -42.02 -39.15 -10.98
C LEU A 39 -41.42 -40.28 -11.83
N ARG A 40 -41.90 -40.39 -13.08
CA ARG A 40 -41.26 -41.29 -14.06
C ARG A 40 -39.79 -40.88 -14.22
N ALA A 41 -38.87 -41.83 -14.18
CA ALA A 41 -37.47 -41.56 -14.48
C ALA A 41 -37.40 -40.88 -15.84
N GLY A 42 -36.74 -39.73 -15.87
CA GLY A 42 -36.61 -38.96 -17.08
C GLY A 42 -37.60 -37.81 -17.30
N SER A 43 -38.44 -37.55 -16.32
CA SER A 43 -39.28 -36.35 -16.33
C SER A 43 -38.40 -35.11 -16.12
N GLY A 44 -38.14 -34.35 -17.19
CA GLY A 44 -37.25 -33.18 -17.16
C GLY A 44 -37.57 -32.15 -16.07
N GLU A 45 -36.60 -31.24 -15.81
CA GLU A 45 -36.57 -30.24 -14.72
C GLU A 45 -37.92 -29.57 -14.40
N GLU A 46 -38.69 -29.17 -15.41
CA GLU A 46 -39.99 -28.51 -15.24
C GLU A 46 -41.01 -29.40 -14.53
N LYS A 47 -41.06 -30.69 -14.89
CA LYS A 47 -41.95 -31.66 -14.27
C LYS A 47 -41.51 -31.99 -12.85
N PHE A 48 -40.19 -32.07 -12.59
CA PHE A 48 -39.67 -32.24 -11.24
C PHE A 48 -40.07 -31.07 -10.32
N ARG A 49 -39.92 -29.82 -10.79
CA ARG A 49 -40.34 -28.63 -10.03
C ARG A 49 -41.84 -28.60 -9.78
N LYS A 50 -42.64 -28.86 -10.82
CA LYS A 50 -44.09 -28.90 -10.70
C LYS A 50 -44.53 -29.90 -9.63
N VAL A 51 -43.92 -31.08 -9.61
CA VAL A 51 -44.21 -32.10 -8.59
C VAL A 51 -43.80 -31.64 -7.19
N LEU A 52 -42.65 -30.98 -7.03
CA LEU A 52 -42.28 -30.42 -5.72
C LEU A 52 -43.25 -29.31 -5.26
N ASP A 53 -43.78 -28.50 -6.17
CA ASP A 53 -44.77 -27.46 -5.87
C ASP A 53 -46.15 -28.06 -5.53
N GLU A 54 -46.51 -29.20 -6.10
CA GLU A 54 -47.76 -29.94 -5.83
C GLU A 54 -47.75 -30.64 -4.45
N VAL A 55 -46.59 -30.96 -3.88
CA VAL A 55 -46.48 -31.59 -2.56
C VAL A 55 -46.66 -30.53 -1.46
N GLU A 56 -47.72 -30.66 -0.66
CA GLU A 56 -48.02 -29.74 0.45
C GLU A 56 -46.99 -29.83 1.59
N ALA A 57 -46.46 -31.03 1.87
CA ALA A 57 -45.50 -31.26 2.94
C ALA A 57 -44.20 -30.45 2.83
N ASP A 58 -43.65 -30.04 3.98
CA ASP A 58 -42.36 -29.33 4.07
C ASP A 58 -41.16 -30.29 4.05
N GLU A 59 -41.33 -31.53 4.52
CA GLU A 59 -40.32 -32.58 4.49
C GLU A 59 -40.64 -33.60 3.37
N ILE A 60 -39.63 -33.91 2.56
CA ILE A 60 -39.77 -34.77 1.38
C ILE A 60 -38.73 -35.88 1.44
N MET A 61 -39.16 -37.08 1.06
CA MET A 61 -38.33 -38.24 0.79
C MET A 61 -38.41 -38.59 -0.70
N LEU A 62 -37.28 -38.42 -1.41
CA LEU A 62 -37.10 -38.93 -2.77
C LEU A 62 -36.55 -40.34 -2.68
N VAL A 63 -37.28 -41.34 -3.21
CA VAL A 63 -36.87 -42.74 -3.09
C VAL A 63 -37.01 -43.51 -4.41
N ASP A 64 -36.05 -44.37 -4.67
CA ASP A 64 -36.06 -45.30 -5.80
C ASP A 64 -36.54 -46.68 -5.32
N LEU A 65 -37.86 -46.90 -5.34
CA LEU A 65 -38.47 -48.15 -4.86
C LEU A 65 -38.11 -49.39 -5.69
N ASP A 66 -37.55 -49.22 -6.90
CA ASP A 66 -37.04 -50.35 -7.69
C ASP A 66 -35.77 -50.95 -7.06
N ARG A 67 -35.09 -50.17 -6.20
CA ARG A 67 -33.83 -50.55 -5.54
C ARG A 67 -34.01 -51.02 -4.10
N VAL A 68 -35.11 -50.68 -3.42
CA VAL A 68 -35.28 -50.85 -1.97
C VAL A 68 -36.65 -51.36 -1.54
N ALA A 69 -36.69 -52.14 -0.46
CA ALA A 69 -37.95 -52.66 0.10
C ALA A 69 -38.73 -51.57 0.85
N LEU A 70 -40.07 -51.63 0.81
CA LEU A 70 -40.96 -50.67 1.48
C LEU A 70 -40.73 -50.56 3.00
N SER A 71 -40.29 -51.64 3.66
CA SER A 71 -39.96 -51.65 5.09
C SER A 71 -38.79 -50.73 5.45
N ALA A 72 -37.92 -50.38 4.49
CA ALA A 72 -36.81 -49.47 4.70
C ALA A 72 -37.25 -48.01 4.94
N LEU A 73 -38.41 -47.62 4.41
CA LEU A 73 -38.92 -46.24 4.50
C LEU A 73 -39.16 -45.83 5.96
N ASN A 74 -39.83 -46.70 6.73
CA ASN A 74 -40.08 -46.49 8.16
C ASN A 74 -38.78 -46.33 8.97
N VAL A 75 -37.76 -47.14 8.64
CA VAL A 75 -36.48 -47.13 9.35
C VAL A 75 -35.73 -45.83 9.10
N TRP A 76 -35.69 -45.37 7.84
CA TRP A 76 -35.02 -44.12 7.49
C TRP A 76 -35.72 -42.89 8.03
N GLU A 77 -37.05 -42.89 8.05
CA GLU A 77 -37.81 -41.80 8.65
C GLU A 77 -37.52 -41.67 10.15
N GLN A 78 -37.53 -42.78 10.89
CA GLN A 78 -37.22 -42.78 12.32
C GLN A 78 -35.79 -42.31 12.61
N ASP A 79 -34.82 -42.71 11.80
CA ASP A 79 -33.42 -42.31 11.94
C ASP A 79 -33.21 -40.83 11.57
N TYR A 80 -33.85 -40.38 10.49
CA TYR A 80 -33.88 -38.96 10.11
C TYR A 80 -34.45 -38.11 11.24
N ARG A 81 -35.57 -38.51 11.86
CA ARG A 81 -36.16 -37.77 12.99
C ARG A 81 -35.21 -37.62 14.19
N LYS A 82 -34.37 -38.63 14.47
CA LYS A 82 -33.37 -38.58 15.57
C LYS A 82 -32.20 -37.67 15.26
N THR A 83 -31.82 -37.56 13.98
CA THR A 83 -30.56 -36.93 13.55
C THR A 83 -30.75 -35.63 12.76
N ARG A 84 -32.00 -35.21 12.49
CA ARG A 84 -32.34 -34.12 11.58
C ARG A 84 -31.79 -32.75 11.99
N ARG A 85 -31.34 -32.02 10.98
CA ARG A 85 -31.00 -30.60 11.00
C ARG A 85 -31.64 -29.99 9.75
N GLY A 86 -32.41 -28.91 9.90
CA GLY A 86 -33.20 -28.33 8.80
C GLY A 86 -32.37 -27.84 7.59
N ASP A 87 -31.06 -27.69 7.74
CA ASP A 87 -30.14 -27.28 6.67
C ASP A 87 -29.42 -28.45 5.95
N HIS A 88 -29.77 -29.71 6.25
CA HIS A 88 -29.13 -30.90 5.69
C HIS A 88 -30.09 -31.76 4.86
N VAL A 89 -29.57 -32.33 3.77
CA VAL A 89 -30.20 -33.45 3.05
C VAL A 89 -29.55 -34.75 3.48
N TYR A 90 -30.35 -35.72 3.87
CA TYR A 90 -29.89 -36.99 4.42
C TYR A 90 -29.86 -38.06 3.34
N TYR A 91 -28.85 -38.92 3.41
CA TYR A 91 -28.65 -40.03 2.50
C TYR A 91 -28.23 -41.28 3.28
N VAL A 92 -28.37 -42.43 2.65
CA VAL A 92 -27.93 -43.73 3.18
C VAL A 92 -26.79 -44.25 2.30
N SER A 93 -25.79 -44.90 2.90
CA SER A 93 -24.71 -45.52 2.14
C SER A 93 -24.17 -46.79 2.80
N ASN A 94 -24.01 -47.83 1.98
CA ASN A 94 -23.36 -49.10 2.35
C ASN A 94 -21.84 -49.04 2.16
N ARG A 95 -21.30 -47.94 1.60
CA ARG A 95 -19.85 -47.77 1.43
C ARG A 95 -19.24 -47.17 2.69
N LYS A 96 -18.26 -47.86 3.27
CA LYS A 96 -17.41 -47.28 4.33
C LYS A 96 -16.54 -46.18 3.72
N ARG A 97 -16.69 -44.95 4.21
CA ARG A 97 -15.83 -43.83 3.83
C ARG A 97 -14.44 -44.06 4.42
N LYS A 98 -13.43 -44.30 3.57
CA LYS A 98 -12.03 -44.40 4.03
C LYS A 98 -11.51 -42.98 4.27
N LEU A 99 -11.44 -42.56 5.52
CA LEU A 99 -10.89 -41.26 5.93
C LEU A 99 -9.43 -41.45 6.35
N TRP A 100 -8.51 -40.74 5.71
CA TRP A 100 -7.12 -40.63 6.17
C TRP A 100 -7.10 -39.64 7.35
N PHE A 101 -6.48 -39.99 8.48
CA PHE A 101 -6.60 -39.25 9.76
C PHE A 101 -8.06 -38.87 10.12
N GLY A 102 -8.97 -39.85 10.27
CA GLY A 102 -10.29 -39.72 10.93
C GLY A 102 -11.33 -38.76 10.31
N PHE A 103 -10.93 -37.79 9.48
CA PHE A 103 -11.78 -36.75 8.91
C PHE A 103 -11.28 -36.20 7.56
N MET A 104 -10.10 -36.60 7.05
CA MET A 104 -9.64 -36.16 5.72
C MET A 104 -10.03 -37.13 4.59
N ASP A 105 -10.63 -36.59 3.54
CA ASP A 105 -11.06 -37.31 2.33
C ASP A 105 -10.10 -37.06 1.14
N THR A 106 -9.73 -38.13 0.43
CA THR A 106 -8.74 -38.15 -0.66
C THR A 106 -9.33 -38.14 -2.08
N GLU A 107 -10.66 -38.17 -2.26
CA GLU A 107 -11.25 -38.11 -3.62
C GLU A 107 -11.24 -36.69 -4.23
N LEU A 108 -10.50 -36.56 -5.35
CA LEU A 108 -10.06 -35.27 -5.92
C LEU A 108 -11.05 -34.59 -6.89
N TRP A 109 -11.92 -35.31 -7.62
CA TRP A 109 -12.61 -34.72 -8.80
C TRP A 109 -14.12 -34.99 -8.96
N ARG A 110 -14.69 -36.05 -8.35
CA ARG A 110 -16.09 -36.46 -8.59
C ARG A 110 -17.05 -35.95 -7.50
N GLY A 111 -18.35 -35.91 -7.83
CA GLY A 111 -19.38 -35.84 -6.78
C GLY A 111 -19.21 -37.04 -5.85
N ASP A 112 -19.49 -36.85 -4.57
CA ASP A 112 -19.30 -37.90 -3.58
C ASP A 112 -20.23 -39.07 -3.93
N ARG A 113 -19.64 -40.18 -4.40
CA ARG A 113 -20.40 -41.36 -4.87
C ARG A 113 -21.18 -42.00 -3.74
N VAL A 114 -20.73 -41.84 -2.51
CA VAL A 114 -21.43 -42.29 -1.30
C VAL A 114 -22.83 -41.65 -1.23
N ILE A 115 -22.97 -40.41 -1.72
CA ILE A 115 -24.22 -39.66 -1.77
C ILE A 115 -24.97 -39.90 -3.07
N THR A 116 -24.29 -39.84 -4.23
CA THR A 116 -24.97 -39.92 -5.53
C THR A 116 -25.50 -41.31 -5.86
N ASP A 117 -24.94 -42.35 -5.25
CA ASP A 117 -25.40 -43.72 -5.41
C ASP A 117 -26.51 -44.07 -4.39
N SER A 118 -26.87 -43.16 -3.49
CA SER A 118 -27.89 -43.41 -2.47
C SER A 118 -29.26 -43.70 -3.12
N PRO A 119 -30.00 -44.71 -2.64
CA PRO A 119 -31.35 -44.99 -3.13
C PRO A 119 -32.40 -44.03 -2.55
N VAL A 120 -32.01 -43.15 -1.63
CA VAL A 120 -32.92 -42.22 -0.93
C VAL A 120 -32.25 -40.88 -0.65
N LEU A 121 -33.04 -39.79 -0.75
CA LEU A 121 -32.68 -38.47 -0.24
C LEU A 121 -33.84 -37.94 0.61
N ILE A 122 -33.55 -37.51 1.84
CA ILE A 122 -34.57 -37.01 2.79
C ILE A 122 -34.21 -35.61 3.27
N GLY A 123 -35.14 -34.67 3.30
CA GLY A 123 -34.91 -33.34 3.86
C GLY A 123 -36.01 -32.35 3.54
N GLU A 124 -35.77 -31.07 3.85
CA GLU A 124 -36.74 -30.02 3.55
C GLU A 124 -36.92 -29.80 2.04
N LYS A 125 -38.18 -29.63 1.61
CA LYS A 125 -38.59 -29.25 0.24
C LYS A 125 -37.81 -28.04 -0.28
N SER A 126 -37.56 -27.07 0.60
CA SER A 126 -36.79 -25.85 0.30
C SER A 126 -35.36 -26.14 -0.23
N LEU A 127 -34.76 -27.25 0.17
CA LEU A 127 -33.44 -27.69 -0.28
C LEU A 127 -33.52 -28.36 -1.65
N PHE A 128 -34.50 -29.23 -1.87
CA PHE A 128 -34.71 -29.92 -3.16
C PHE A 128 -35.06 -28.96 -4.29
N MET A 129 -35.75 -27.86 -3.99
CA MET A 129 -36.05 -26.80 -4.98
C MET A 129 -34.79 -26.14 -5.58
N LYS A 130 -33.61 -26.33 -4.97
CA LYS A 130 -32.30 -25.86 -5.47
C LYS A 130 -31.64 -26.83 -6.45
N ALA A 131 -32.17 -28.05 -6.60
CA ALA A 131 -31.61 -29.04 -7.50
C ALA A 131 -31.85 -28.68 -8.98
N TYR A 132 -31.10 -29.35 -9.86
CA TYR A 132 -31.42 -29.52 -11.25
C TYR A 132 -31.59 -31.02 -11.49
N ALA A 133 -32.76 -31.38 -12.00
CA ALA A 133 -33.28 -32.73 -12.15
C ALA A 133 -33.43 -33.13 -13.64
N GLY A 134 -32.74 -32.44 -14.55
CA GLY A 134 -32.83 -32.71 -15.98
C GLY A 134 -32.19 -34.05 -16.38
N GLU A 135 -32.85 -34.77 -17.30
CA GLU A 135 -32.30 -35.96 -17.97
C GLU A 135 -30.97 -35.73 -18.67
N ASP A 136 -30.79 -34.51 -19.17
CA ASP A 136 -29.57 -34.09 -19.85
C ASP A 136 -28.38 -33.99 -18.88
N LEU A 137 -28.63 -33.96 -17.56
CA LEU A 137 -27.61 -34.07 -16.52
C LEU A 137 -27.27 -35.54 -16.21
N ASP A 138 -28.26 -36.36 -15.84
CA ASP A 138 -28.11 -37.80 -15.64
C ASP A 138 -29.46 -38.50 -15.89
N GLY A 139 -29.43 -39.70 -16.49
CA GLY A 139 -30.64 -40.49 -16.73
C GLY A 139 -31.30 -41.01 -15.44
N ASN A 140 -30.58 -41.06 -14.32
CA ASN A 140 -31.14 -41.34 -13.00
C ASN A 140 -31.42 -40.02 -12.25
N LEU A 141 -32.70 -39.78 -11.92
CA LEU A 141 -33.14 -38.54 -11.29
C LEU A 141 -32.53 -38.32 -9.89
N LEU A 142 -32.41 -39.34 -9.03
CA LEU A 142 -31.76 -39.20 -7.72
C LEU A 142 -30.29 -38.81 -7.87
N ARG A 143 -29.60 -39.36 -8.87
CA ARG A 143 -28.21 -39.02 -9.18
C ARG A 143 -28.09 -37.59 -9.70
N ALA A 144 -28.96 -37.16 -10.60
CA ALA A 144 -29.01 -35.78 -11.09
C ALA A 144 -29.23 -34.78 -9.94
N VAL A 145 -30.24 -35.05 -9.11
CA VAL A 145 -30.62 -34.22 -7.95
C VAL A 145 -29.49 -34.16 -6.92
N SER A 146 -28.99 -35.30 -6.45
CA SER A 146 -27.89 -35.34 -5.47
C SER A 146 -26.61 -34.70 -6.00
N TYR A 147 -26.27 -34.90 -7.28
CA TYR A 147 -25.13 -34.24 -7.91
C TYR A 147 -25.30 -32.73 -7.93
N SER A 148 -26.45 -32.23 -8.39
CA SER A 148 -26.72 -30.79 -8.47
C SER A 148 -26.74 -30.13 -7.09
N LEU A 149 -27.35 -30.77 -6.08
CA LEU A 149 -27.37 -30.27 -4.70
C LEU A 149 -25.96 -30.17 -4.12
N GLN A 150 -25.08 -31.13 -4.40
CA GLN A 150 -23.66 -31.03 -4.02
C GLN A 150 -22.93 -29.85 -4.68
N LYS A 151 -23.31 -29.46 -5.91
CA LYS A 151 -22.77 -28.27 -6.60
C LYS A 151 -23.39 -26.95 -6.13
N GLY A 152 -24.60 -27.02 -5.57
CA GLY A 152 -25.28 -25.94 -4.86
C GLY A 152 -24.81 -25.71 -3.43
N TYR A 153 -23.76 -26.41 -2.97
CA TYR A 153 -23.23 -26.35 -1.60
C TYR A 153 -24.26 -26.72 -0.52
N VAL A 154 -25.24 -27.59 -0.84
CA VAL A 154 -26.16 -28.15 0.15
C VAL A 154 -25.40 -29.14 1.04
N LYS A 155 -25.65 -29.07 2.34
CA LYS A 155 -25.01 -29.95 3.33
C LYS A 155 -25.69 -31.32 3.31
N PHE A 156 -24.91 -32.37 3.55
CA PHE A 156 -25.41 -33.73 3.57
C PHE A 156 -25.15 -34.40 4.92
N GLY A 157 -26.17 -35.04 5.47
CA GLY A 157 -26.09 -35.91 6.65
C GLY A 157 -26.14 -37.38 6.25
N LYS A 158 -25.40 -38.25 6.93
CA LYS A 158 -25.50 -39.69 6.74
C LYS A 158 -26.49 -40.26 7.77
N LEU A 159 -27.43 -41.08 7.32
CA LEU A 159 -28.24 -41.94 8.19
C LEU A 159 -27.41 -43.19 8.53
N GLU A 160 -27.34 -43.56 9.81
CA GLU A 160 -26.49 -44.67 10.27
C GLU A 160 -27.13 -46.04 10.07
N THR A 161 -28.39 -46.05 9.64
CA THR A 161 -29.16 -47.26 9.34
C THR A 161 -28.64 -48.00 8.09
N THR A 162 -28.22 -49.26 8.28
CA THR A 162 -27.77 -50.14 7.18
C THR A 162 -28.94 -50.88 6.56
N VAL A 163 -29.16 -50.68 5.25
CA VAL A 163 -30.23 -51.35 4.48
C VAL A 163 -29.65 -51.92 3.18
N THR A 164 -30.11 -53.10 2.76
CA THR A 164 -29.71 -53.72 1.49
C THR A 164 -30.50 -53.16 0.30
N TRP A 165 -29.82 -52.92 -0.83
CA TRP A 165 -30.45 -52.42 -2.07
C TRP A 165 -29.75 -52.92 -3.32
N LYS A 166 -30.41 -52.79 -4.47
CA LYS A 166 -29.80 -53.08 -5.78
C LYS A 166 -28.98 -51.89 -6.29
N ASP A 167 -27.77 -52.15 -6.80
CA ASP A 167 -26.93 -51.12 -7.40
C ASP A 167 -27.51 -50.62 -8.73
N ALA A 168 -27.43 -49.31 -8.97
CA ALA A 168 -27.92 -48.69 -10.19
C ALA A 168 -26.88 -48.78 -11.32
N VAL A 169 -27.34 -49.03 -12.56
CA VAL A 169 -26.48 -49.00 -13.77
C VAL A 169 -25.93 -47.58 -13.98
N ILE A 170 -24.65 -47.46 -14.31
CA ILE A 170 -23.93 -46.18 -14.45
C ILE A 170 -23.54 -45.96 -15.92
N ASP A 171 -24.41 -45.30 -16.69
CA ASP A 171 -24.12 -45.00 -18.11
C ASP A 171 -23.84 -43.51 -18.41
N SER A 172 -23.89 -42.63 -17.40
CA SER A 172 -23.76 -41.19 -17.62
C SER A 172 -22.67 -40.53 -16.76
N ASN A 173 -22.06 -39.46 -17.30
CA ASN A 173 -21.04 -38.66 -16.62
C ASN A 173 -21.63 -37.28 -16.24
N PRO A 174 -22.29 -37.18 -15.07
CA PRO A 174 -22.97 -35.95 -14.66
C PRO A 174 -21.99 -34.77 -14.50
N ALA A 175 -20.70 -35.03 -14.32
CA ALA A 175 -19.70 -33.95 -14.27
C ALA A 175 -19.48 -33.27 -15.62
N VAL A 176 -19.32 -34.05 -16.69
CA VAL A 176 -19.19 -33.49 -18.05
C VAL A 176 -20.50 -32.82 -18.46
N ASN A 177 -21.64 -33.44 -18.12
CA ASN A 177 -22.94 -32.90 -18.46
C ASN A 177 -23.22 -31.55 -17.77
N TYR A 178 -22.99 -31.46 -16.45
CA TYR A 178 -23.23 -30.25 -15.65
C TYR A 178 -22.35 -29.07 -16.07
N PHE A 179 -21.06 -29.32 -16.32
CA PHE A 179 -20.10 -28.25 -16.59
C PHE A 179 -20.04 -27.82 -18.05
N TRP A 180 -20.27 -28.76 -18.99
CA TRP A 180 -20.07 -28.51 -20.41
C TRP A 180 -21.35 -28.70 -21.21
N LYS A 181 -21.92 -29.91 -21.24
CA LYS A 181 -22.96 -30.27 -22.21
C LYS A 181 -24.24 -29.44 -22.05
N VAL A 182 -24.77 -29.36 -20.83
CA VAL A 182 -26.02 -28.64 -20.52
C VAL A 182 -25.86 -27.13 -20.75
N PRO A 183 -24.90 -26.43 -20.12
CA PRO A 183 -24.75 -24.99 -20.32
C PRO A 183 -24.36 -24.61 -21.76
N PHE A 184 -23.51 -25.39 -22.44
CA PHE A 184 -23.14 -25.11 -23.84
C PHE A 184 -24.35 -25.18 -24.77
N ARG A 185 -25.16 -26.25 -24.66
CA ARG A 185 -26.38 -26.40 -25.46
C ARG A 185 -27.38 -25.28 -25.16
N PHE A 186 -27.53 -24.90 -23.91
CA PHE A 186 -28.45 -23.84 -23.50
C PHE A 186 -28.00 -22.44 -23.98
N LEU A 187 -26.69 -22.20 -24.06
CA LEU A 187 -26.12 -20.97 -24.61
C LEU A 187 -26.25 -20.90 -26.15
N MET A 188 -25.83 -21.95 -26.86
CA MET A 188 -25.80 -21.98 -28.34
C MET A 188 -27.18 -21.97 -29.00
N THR A 189 -28.21 -22.43 -28.29
CA THR A 189 -29.60 -22.40 -28.80
C THR A 189 -30.27 -21.04 -28.64
N GLY A 190 -29.60 -20.02 -28.09
CA GLY A 190 -30.16 -18.69 -27.84
C GLY A 190 -31.21 -18.63 -26.71
N ARG A 191 -31.67 -19.79 -26.22
CA ARG A 191 -32.68 -19.90 -25.14
C ARG A 191 -32.27 -19.12 -23.90
N PHE A 192 -30.99 -19.16 -23.53
CA PHE A 192 -30.46 -18.41 -22.39
C PHE A 192 -30.83 -16.92 -22.41
N PHE A 193 -30.70 -16.25 -23.56
CA PHE A 193 -30.99 -14.82 -23.66
C PHE A 193 -32.50 -14.53 -23.54
N SER A 194 -33.33 -15.41 -24.10
CA SER A 194 -34.79 -15.31 -24.00
C SER A 194 -35.32 -15.59 -22.58
N THR A 195 -34.62 -16.38 -21.78
CA THR A 195 -35.05 -16.79 -20.43
C THR A 195 -34.15 -16.26 -19.30
N LEU A 196 -33.29 -15.28 -19.60
CA LEU A 196 -32.30 -14.71 -18.66
C LEU A 196 -32.93 -14.24 -17.34
N PHE A 197 -34.13 -13.68 -17.41
CA PHE A 197 -34.87 -13.18 -16.26
C PHE A 197 -35.97 -14.11 -15.74
N ASN A 198 -36.16 -15.29 -16.35
CA ASN A 198 -37.22 -16.21 -15.97
C ASN A 198 -36.88 -16.93 -14.64
N PRO A 199 -37.58 -16.73 -13.52
CA PRO A 199 -37.21 -17.34 -12.25
C PRO A 199 -37.17 -18.88 -12.26
N THR A 200 -37.94 -19.55 -13.13
CA THR A 200 -38.08 -21.02 -13.16
C THR A 200 -36.81 -21.75 -13.60
N GLU A 201 -35.99 -21.16 -14.48
CA GLU A 201 -34.75 -21.78 -15.01
C GLU A 201 -33.47 -21.45 -14.21
N ARG A 202 -33.60 -21.15 -12.91
CA ARG A 202 -32.49 -20.65 -12.07
C ARG A 202 -31.27 -21.56 -12.08
N SER A 203 -31.47 -22.88 -11.91
CA SER A 203 -30.37 -23.85 -11.86
C SER A 203 -29.62 -23.94 -13.19
N ARG A 204 -30.33 -23.88 -14.32
CA ARG A 204 -29.74 -23.91 -15.66
C ARG A 204 -28.93 -22.64 -15.97
N ARG A 205 -29.44 -21.47 -15.57
CA ARG A 205 -28.67 -20.21 -15.64
C ARG A 205 -27.40 -20.25 -14.79
N ASP A 206 -27.47 -20.79 -13.58
CA ASP A 206 -26.30 -20.93 -12.71
C ASP A 206 -25.19 -21.77 -13.38
N MET A 207 -25.55 -22.85 -14.08
CA MET A 207 -24.60 -23.64 -14.87
C MET A 207 -23.97 -22.82 -16.01
N ILE A 208 -24.74 -22.00 -16.72
CA ILE A 208 -24.19 -21.10 -17.76
C ILE A 208 -23.22 -20.11 -17.15
N TYR A 209 -23.56 -19.46 -16.04
CA TYR A 209 -22.64 -18.52 -15.42
C TYR A 209 -21.33 -19.19 -15.00
N ARG A 210 -21.37 -20.44 -14.49
CA ARG A 210 -20.16 -21.23 -14.19
C ARG A 210 -19.34 -21.54 -15.45
N MET A 211 -20.01 -21.84 -16.57
CA MET A 211 -19.33 -22.04 -17.86
C MET A 211 -18.69 -20.75 -18.37
N LEU A 212 -19.40 -19.61 -18.29
CA LEU A 212 -18.87 -18.29 -18.65
C LEU A 212 -17.68 -17.91 -17.77
N MET A 213 -17.73 -18.20 -16.46
CA MET A 213 -16.58 -18.01 -15.56
C MET A 213 -15.38 -18.85 -16.00
N LEU A 214 -15.59 -20.11 -16.40
CA LEU A 214 -14.51 -20.97 -16.90
C LEU A 214 -13.90 -20.40 -18.19
N LEU A 215 -14.74 -20.04 -19.16
CA LEU A 215 -14.30 -19.46 -20.44
C LEU A 215 -13.57 -18.14 -20.22
N PHE A 216 -14.09 -17.27 -19.34
CA PHE A 216 -13.44 -16.02 -18.99
C PHE A 216 -12.14 -16.26 -18.22
N GLY A 217 -12.09 -17.25 -17.32
CA GLY A 217 -10.87 -17.65 -16.63
C GLY A 217 -9.78 -18.14 -17.58
N LEU A 218 -10.14 -18.94 -18.59
CA LEU A 218 -9.23 -19.36 -19.66
C LEU A 218 -8.76 -18.15 -20.47
N PHE A 219 -9.66 -17.26 -20.87
CA PHE A 219 -9.31 -16.02 -21.55
C PHE A 219 -8.28 -15.21 -20.74
N VAL A 220 -8.56 -14.94 -19.46
CA VAL A 220 -7.68 -14.15 -18.59
C VAL A 220 -6.32 -14.82 -18.39
N PHE A 221 -6.30 -16.15 -18.23
CA PHE A 221 -5.07 -16.92 -18.03
C PHE A 221 -4.08 -16.82 -19.21
N PHE A 222 -4.58 -16.72 -20.45
CA PHE A 222 -3.73 -16.56 -21.63
C PHE A 222 -3.55 -15.09 -22.04
N TYR A 223 -4.58 -14.26 -21.86
CA TYR A 223 -4.57 -12.86 -22.27
C TYR A 223 -3.61 -12.02 -21.43
N MET A 224 -3.69 -12.11 -20.09
CA MET A 224 -2.86 -11.26 -19.21
C MET A 224 -1.35 -11.46 -19.44
N PRO A 225 -0.81 -12.70 -19.52
CA PRO A 225 0.62 -12.88 -19.80
C PRO A 225 1.03 -12.49 -21.21
N TYR A 226 0.11 -12.50 -22.17
CA TYR A 226 0.40 -12.05 -23.53
C TYR A 226 0.62 -10.52 -23.57
N ILE A 227 -0.30 -9.76 -22.96
CA ILE A 227 -0.24 -8.30 -22.95
C ILE A 227 0.79 -7.71 -21.97
N SER A 228 1.25 -8.49 -20.98
CA SER A 228 2.16 -7.98 -19.95
C SER A 228 3.48 -7.46 -20.52
N LYS A 229 3.87 -7.93 -21.70
CA LYS A 229 5.05 -7.47 -22.46
C LYS A 229 4.97 -6.01 -22.90
N ASP A 230 3.78 -5.43 -22.93
CA ASP A 230 3.60 -4.03 -23.28
C ASP A 230 4.03 -3.10 -22.14
N TYR A 231 3.97 -3.58 -20.89
CA TYR A 231 4.20 -2.80 -19.67
C TYR A 231 5.68 -2.49 -19.45
N GLY A 232 5.93 -1.34 -18.82
CA GLY A 232 7.27 -0.87 -18.49
C GLY A 232 7.87 -1.58 -17.28
N ILE A 233 9.20 -1.48 -17.16
CA ILE A 233 9.93 -1.94 -15.99
C ILE A 233 9.58 -1.00 -14.84
N SER A 234 9.18 -1.59 -13.73
CA SER A 234 8.77 -0.83 -12.55
C SER A 234 9.98 -0.39 -11.72
N GLY A 235 9.85 0.70 -10.96
CA GLY A 235 10.97 1.24 -10.17
C GLY A 235 11.51 0.28 -9.09
N ASP A 236 10.69 -0.66 -8.63
CA ASP A 236 11.10 -1.65 -7.62
C ASP A 236 11.82 -2.86 -8.25
N GLU A 237 11.59 -3.16 -9.54
CA GLU A 237 12.04 -4.41 -10.16
C GLU A 237 13.55 -4.54 -10.23
N PHE A 238 14.29 -3.44 -10.42
CA PHE A 238 15.74 -3.47 -10.50
C PHE A 238 16.40 -3.90 -9.18
N VAL A 239 15.94 -3.32 -8.07
CA VAL A 239 16.48 -3.64 -6.74
C VAL A 239 16.07 -5.06 -6.33
N ASP A 240 14.85 -5.46 -6.69
CA ASP A 240 14.35 -6.81 -6.46
C ASP A 240 15.06 -7.88 -7.28
N HIS A 241 15.38 -7.58 -8.55
CA HIS A 241 16.12 -8.49 -9.41
C HIS A 241 17.52 -8.76 -8.82
N ARG A 242 18.25 -7.70 -8.45
CA ARG A 242 19.56 -7.83 -7.80
C ARG A 242 19.47 -8.67 -6.52
N HIS A 243 18.46 -8.42 -5.70
CA HIS A 243 18.29 -9.18 -4.47
C HIS A 243 17.95 -10.65 -4.72
N SER A 244 17.09 -10.95 -5.70
CA SER A 244 16.81 -12.34 -6.10
C SER A 244 18.05 -13.08 -6.58
N GLY A 245 18.99 -12.39 -7.23
CA GLY A 245 20.32 -12.92 -7.57
C GLY A 245 21.11 -13.37 -6.33
N TYR A 246 21.20 -12.50 -5.31
CA TYR A 246 21.86 -12.87 -4.04
C TYR A 246 21.21 -14.07 -3.34
N VAL A 247 19.88 -14.19 -3.41
CA VAL A 247 19.17 -15.33 -2.83
C VAL A 247 19.48 -16.62 -3.59
N LEU A 248 19.55 -16.57 -4.92
CA LEU A 248 19.96 -17.72 -5.72
C LEU A 248 21.40 -18.12 -5.42
N ASP A 249 22.31 -17.16 -5.32
CA ASP A 249 23.71 -17.41 -4.96
C ASP A 249 23.83 -17.98 -3.53
N TYR A 250 22.97 -17.58 -2.59
CA TYR A 250 22.89 -18.20 -1.26
C TYR A 250 22.56 -19.70 -1.35
N PHE A 251 21.55 -20.08 -2.13
CA PHE A 251 21.12 -21.49 -2.23
C PHE A 251 22.03 -22.35 -3.12
N THR A 252 22.67 -21.76 -4.13
CA THR A 252 23.48 -22.51 -5.12
C THR A 252 24.97 -22.49 -4.82
N LYS A 253 25.49 -21.38 -4.26
CA LYS A 253 26.93 -21.16 -4.00
C LYS A 253 27.25 -20.99 -2.52
N GLY A 254 26.25 -20.87 -1.64
CA GLY A 254 26.45 -20.60 -0.22
C GLY A 254 26.81 -19.14 0.12
N ASP A 255 26.60 -18.19 -0.80
CA ASP A 255 26.91 -16.77 -0.59
C ASP A 255 25.98 -16.13 0.45
N LYS A 256 26.55 -15.55 1.50
CA LYS A 256 25.81 -14.93 2.61
C LYS A 256 25.33 -13.50 2.32
N ALA A 257 25.59 -12.93 1.14
CA ALA A 257 25.14 -11.59 0.75
C ALA A 257 23.61 -11.37 0.86
N ALA A 258 22.82 -12.44 0.77
CA ALA A 258 21.37 -12.36 0.97
C ALA A 258 20.95 -12.07 2.43
N LEU A 259 21.82 -12.33 3.41
CA LEU A 259 21.49 -12.24 4.84
C LEU A 259 21.64 -10.81 5.40
N ASN A 260 22.42 -9.95 4.76
CA ASN A 260 22.64 -8.58 5.22
C ASN A 260 22.77 -7.62 4.03
N GLN A 261 21.83 -6.68 3.94
CA GLN A 261 21.80 -5.66 2.89
C GLN A 261 21.63 -4.27 3.52
N PRO A 262 22.72 -3.63 3.96
CA PRO A 262 22.65 -2.39 4.73
C PRO A 262 22.07 -1.21 3.94
N LYS A 263 22.06 -1.28 2.61
CA LYS A 263 21.57 -0.20 1.73
C LYS A 263 20.08 -0.27 1.42
N THR A 264 19.45 -1.45 1.41
CA THR A 264 18.11 -1.63 0.82
C THR A 264 17.10 -2.32 1.73
N ALA A 265 17.52 -2.82 2.90
CA ALA A 265 16.66 -3.57 3.84
C ALA A 265 15.90 -4.76 3.20
N LEU A 266 16.24 -5.17 1.98
CA LEU A 266 15.50 -6.19 1.22
C LEU A 266 15.59 -7.58 1.83
N HIS A 267 16.66 -7.87 2.56
CA HIS A 267 16.82 -9.10 3.33
C HIS A 267 15.71 -9.29 4.38
N LEU A 268 15.02 -8.22 4.79
CA LEU A 268 13.87 -8.28 5.69
C LEU A 268 12.57 -8.65 4.98
N TYR A 269 12.50 -8.63 3.65
CA TYR A 269 11.31 -9.02 2.89
C TYR A 269 11.37 -10.50 2.51
N GLY A 270 10.20 -11.14 2.55
CA GLY A 270 9.97 -12.35 1.77
C GLY A 270 10.04 -12.02 0.28
N ASN A 271 10.69 -12.88 -0.49
CA ASN A 271 11.09 -12.64 -1.87
C ASN A 271 10.78 -13.86 -2.76
N SER A 272 9.79 -14.66 -2.36
CA SER A 272 9.47 -15.96 -2.98
C SER A 272 9.16 -15.84 -4.47
N MET A 273 8.27 -14.95 -4.88
CA MET A 273 7.89 -14.80 -6.29
C MET A 273 8.99 -14.19 -7.15
N GLN A 274 9.80 -13.30 -6.58
CA GLN A 274 10.98 -12.74 -7.25
C GLN A 274 12.02 -13.83 -7.53
N VAL A 275 12.24 -14.73 -6.58
CA VAL A 275 13.12 -15.89 -6.75
C VAL A 275 12.55 -16.85 -7.78
N VAL A 276 11.26 -17.18 -7.73
CA VAL A 276 10.61 -18.03 -8.74
C VAL A 276 10.79 -17.45 -10.14
N ALA A 277 10.53 -16.16 -10.34
CA ALA A 277 10.72 -15.52 -11.64
C ALA A 277 12.19 -15.55 -12.11
N ALA A 278 13.14 -15.37 -11.20
CA ALA A 278 14.57 -15.47 -11.52
C ALA A 278 14.99 -16.91 -11.88
N VAL A 279 14.48 -17.93 -11.17
CA VAL A 279 14.71 -19.35 -11.52
C VAL A 279 14.17 -19.65 -12.91
N VAL A 280 12.92 -19.25 -13.20
CA VAL A 280 12.31 -19.47 -14.52
C VAL A 280 13.13 -18.78 -15.61
N ALA A 281 13.56 -17.53 -15.40
CA ALA A 281 14.38 -16.80 -16.36
C ALA A 281 15.73 -17.50 -16.63
N ASN A 282 16.39 -18.01 -15.59
CA ASN A 282 17.64 -18.76 -15.72
C ASN A 282 17.45 -20.11 -16.43
N MET A 283 16.37 -20.84 -16.12
CA MET A 283 16.08 -22.14 -16.73
C MET A 283 15.85 -22.06 -18.24
N ILE A 284 15.24 -20.97 -18.72
CA ILE A 284 14.96 -20.78 -20.16
C ILE A 284 16.04 -19.96 -20.88
N GLY A 285 17.08 -19.50 -20.17
CA GLY A 285 18.13 -18.66 -20.75
C GLY A 285 17.63 -17.32 -21.31
N ALA A 286 16.69 -16.67 -20.62
CA ALA A 286 16.07 -15.43 -21.09
C ALA A 286 17.07 -14.24 -21.12
N ASP A 287 17.26 -13.63 -22.30
CA ASP A 287 18.00 -12.35 -22.46
C ASP A 287 17.30 -11.19 -21.73
N ASP A 288 15.97 -11.21 -21.67
CA ASP A 288 15.17 -10.19 -20.99
C ASP A 288 14.46 -10.76 -19.75
N VAL A 289 15.15 -10.68 -18.61
CA VAL A 289 14.63 -11.19 -17.33
C VAL A 289 13.35 -10.44 -16.90
N TYR A 290 13.20 -9.16 -17.22
CA TYR A 290 12.02 -8.39 -16.83
C TYR A 290 10.77 -8.84 -17.58
N ALA A 291 10.89 -9.19 -18.87
CA ALA A 291 9.78 -9.77 -19.62
C ALA A 291 9.27 -11.07 -18.97
N VAL A 292 10.17 -11.92 -18.48
CA VAL A 292 9.79 -13.15 -17.74
C VAL A 292 9.10 -12.80 -16.42
N ARG A 293 9.61 -11.81 -15.67
CA ARG A 293 8.99 -11.35 -14.43
C ARG A 293 7.58 -10.82 -14.67
N HIS A 294 7.36 -10.08 -15.75
CA HIS A 294 6.04 -9.55 -16.12
C HIS A 294 5.05 -10.66 -16.45
N VAL A 295 5.48 -11.68 -17.20
CA VAL A 295 4.68 -12.89 -17.48
C VAL A 295 4.32 -13.63 -16.18
N VAL A 296 5.28 -13.84 -15.28
CA VAL A 296 5.03 -14.49 -13.98
C VAL A 296 4.07 -13.67 -13.13
N CYS A 297 4.22 -12.34 -13.09
CA CYS A 297 3.30 -11.44 -12.39
C CYS A 297 1.87 -11.58 -12.93
N ALA A 298 1.73 -11.53 -14.25
CA ALA A 298 0.44 -11.60 -14.93
C ALA A 298 -0.27 -12.94 -14.71
N LEU A 299 0.47 -14.05 -14.66
CA LEU A 299 -0.07 -15.35 -14.28
C LEU A 299 -0.60 -15.34 -12.85
N VAL A 300 0.11 -14.73 -11.89
CA VAL A 300 -0.37 -14.60 -10.51
C VAL A 300 -1.62 -13.71 -10.45
N GLY A 301 -1.65 -12.58 -11.16
CA GLY A 301 -2.83 -11.73 -11.28
C GLY A 301 -4.04 -12.46 -11.86
N ALA A 302 -3.84 -13.27 -12.91
CA ALA A 302 -4.87 -14.11 -13.51
C ALA A 302 -5.42 -15.14 -12.50
N LEU A 303 -4.54 -15.78 -11.71
CA LEU A 303 -4.96 -16.64 -10.60
C LEU A 303 -5.78 -15.87 -9.56
N GLY A 304 -5.47 -14.60 -9.31
CA GLY A 304 -6.29 -13.70 -8.49
C GLY A 304 -7.70 -13.51 -9.01
N VAL A 305 -7.85 -13.23 -10.31
CA VAL A 305 -9.16 -13.09 -10.98
C VAL A 305 -9.95 -14.40 -10.93
N ILE A 306 -9.29 -15.55 -11.11
CA ILE A 306 -9.95 -16.86 -10.98
C ILE A 306 -10.37 -17.12 -9.53
N ALA A 307 -9.50 -16.85 -8.55
CA ALA A 307 -9.77 -17.08 -7.13
C ALA A 307 -10.93 -16.23 -6.62
N ILE A 308 -11.02 -14.95 -7.01
CA ILE A 308 -12.15 -14.10 -6.61
C ILE A 308 -13.46 -14.59 -7.24
N GLY A 309 -13.42 -15.12 -8.47
CA GLY A 309 -14.57 -15.74 -9.11
C GLY A 309 -15.08 -16.95 -8.33
N LEU A 310 -14.17 -17.83 -7.90
CA LEU A 310 -14.51 -19.00 -7.08
C LEU A 310 -15.05 -18.62 -5.70
N LEU A 311 -14.52 -17.55 -5.09
CA LEU A 311 -15.02 -17.04 -3.82
C LEU A 311 -16.39 -16.36 -3.98
N GLY A 312 -16.60 -15.58 -5.04
CA GLY A 312 -17.89 -15.00 -5.41
C GLY A 312 -18.95 -16.06 -5.72
N LEU A 313 -18.57 -17.14 -6.40
CA LEU A 313 -19.41 -18.31 -6.64
C LEU A 313 -19.89 -18.92 -5.32
N ARG A 314 -18.99 -19.06 -4.35
CA ARG A 314 -19.33 -19.56 -3.01
C ARG A 314 -20.21 -18.59 -2.23
N PHE A 315 -20.02 -17.28 -2.41
CA PHE A 315 -20.73 -16.24 -1.69
C PHE A 315 -22.16 -16.00 -2.22
N GLY A 316 -22.36 -16.05 -3.53
CA GLY A 316 -23.63 -15.67 -4.14
C GLY A 316 -24.07 -16.44 -5.39
N GLY A 317 -23.44 -17.57 -5.72
CA GLY A 317 -23.77 -18.37 -6.90
C GLY A 317 -23.03 -17.92 -8.16
N GLY A 318 -23.31 -18.58 -9.30
CA GLY A 318 -22.58 -18.41 -10.55
C GLY A 318 -22.55 -16.98 -11.07
N LEU A 319 -23.67 -16.26 -10.98
CA LEU A 319 -23.73 -14.85 -11.38
C LEU A 319 -22.81 -13.97 -10.52
N CYS A 320 -22.79 -14.20 -9.20
CA CYS A 320 -21.90 -13.46 -8.30
C CYS A 320 -20.44 -13.76 -8.61
N GLY A 321 -20.08 -15.02 -8.90
CA GLY A 321 -18.75 -15.40 -9.32
C GLY A 321 -18.31 -14.70 -10.62
N LEU A 322 -19.17 -14.70 -11.64
CA LEU A 322 -18.90 -14.03 -12.91
C LEU A 322 -18.73 -12.52 -12.73
N ILE A 323 -19.63 -11.87 -12.00
CA ILE A 323 -19.53 -10.43 -11.71
C ILE A 323 -18.25 -10.14 -10.92
N SER A 324 -17.87 -10.97 -9.94
CA SER A 324 -16.61 -10.79 -9.21
C SER A 324 -15.38 -10.83 -10.12
N MET A 325 -15.34 -11.76 -11.10
CA MET A 325 -14.23 -11.81 -12.07
C MET A 325 -14.19 -10.57 -12.96
N LEU A 326 -15.35 -10.15 -13.49
CA LEU A 326 -15.45 -8.97 -14.36
C LEU A 326 -15.06 -7.70 -13.60
N LEU A 327 -15.56 -7.50 -12.38
CA LEU A 327 -15.26 -6.33 -11.57
C LEU A 327 -13.78 -6.23 -11.19
N LEU A 328 -13.13 -7.35 -10.83
CA LEU A 328 -11.70 -7.32 -10.51
C LEU A 328 -10.84 -7.12 -11.77
N PHE A 329 -11.20 -7.77 -12.88
CA PHE A 329 -10.51 -7.62 -14.16
C PHE A 329 -10.59 -6.18 -14.68
N PHE A 330 -11.79 -5.57 -14.65
CA PHE A 330 -12.02 -4.18 -15.01
C PHE A 330 -11.77 -3.20 -13.84
N SER A 331 -10.94 -3.57 -12.87
CA SER A 331 -10.38 -2.64 -11.88
C SER A 331 -8.97 -2.25 -12.35
N PRO A 332 -8.80 -1.10 -13.05
CA PRO A 332 -7.59 -0.83 -13.84
C PRO A 332 -6.32 -0.81 -12.98
N ARG A 333 -6.41 -0.37 -11.72
CA ARG A 333 -5.30 -0.42 -10.77
C ARG A 333 -4.86 -1.85 -10.48
N PHE A 334 -5.77 -2.74 -10.08
CA PHE A 334 -5.41 -4.15 -9.84
C PHE A 334 -4.87 -4.81 -11.11
N PHE A 335 -5.49 -4.53 -12.25
CA PHE A 335 -5.09 -5.08 -13.54
C PHE A 335 -3.68 -4.63 -13.95
N GLY A 336 -3.39 -3.33 -13.97
CA GLY A 336 -2.08 -2.84 -14.38
C GLY A 336 -0.96 -3.25 -13.42
N HIS A 337 -1.21 -3.25 -12.10
CA HIS A 337 -0.26 -3.82 -11.13
C HIS A 337 0.00 -5.30 -11.38
N SER A 338 -0.98 -6.05 -11.88
CA SER A 338 -0.82 -7.46 -12.21
C SER A 338 0.20 -7.71 -13.31
N MET A 339 0.68 -6.69 -14.02
CA MET A 339 1.61 -6.86 -15.14
C MET A 339 3.08 -6.74 -14.75
N ASN A 340 3.41 -5.95 -13.72
CA ASN A 340 4.82 -5.68 -13.35
C ASN A 340 5.08 -5.49 -11.84
N ASN A 341 4.08 -5.66 -10.97
CA ASN A 341 4.24 -5.54 -9.52
C ASN A 341 4.35 -6.90 -8.81
N LEU A 342 5.56 -7.45 -8.76
CA LEU A 342 5.86 -8.76 -8.17
C LEU A 342 5.88 -8.79 -6.63
N LYS A 343 5.47 -7.71 -5.95
CA LYS A 343 5.36 -7.63 -4.48
C LYS A 343 3.90 -7.60 -4.04
N ASP A 344 3.16 -6.60 -4.49
CA ASP A 344 1.82 -6.36 -3.94
C ASP A 344 0.78 -7.30 -4.52
N ILE A 345 0.92 -7.72 -5.78
CA ILE A 345 -0.02 -8.64 -6.42
C ILE A 345 0.11 -10.06 -5.88
N PRO A 346 1.29 -10.67 -5.78
CA PRO A 346 1.41 -11.96 -5.11
C PRO A 346 0.93 -11.94 -3.66
N PHE A 347 1.18 -10.85 -2.93
CA PHE A 347 0.64 -10.66 -1.60
C PHE A 347 -0.90 -10.64 -1.60
N ALA A 348 -1.51 -9.84 -2.46
CA ALA A 348 -2.96 -9.74 -2.60
C ALA A 348 -3.61 -11.06 -3.00
N VAL A 349 -3.02 -11.77 -3.98
CA VAL A 349 -3.52 -13.05 -4.47
C VAL A 349 -3.34 -14.15 -3.43
N GLY A 350 -2.19 -14.23 -2.76
CA GLY A 350 -1.97 -15.16 -1.65
C GLY A 350 -2.97 -14.95 -0.52
N TYR A 351 -3.23 -13.70 -0.16
CA TYR A 351 -4.21 -13.31 0.86
C TYR A 351 -5.64 -13.73 0.47
N LEU A 352 -6.04 -13.46 -0.77
CA LEU A 352 -7.34 -13.87 -1.33
C LEU A 352 -7.48 -15.40 -1.38
N VAL A 353 -6.45 -16.11 -1.85
CA VAL A 353 -6.42 -17.58 -1.93
C VAL A 353 -6.51 -18.20 -0.54
N ALA A 354 -5.78 -17.67 0.44
CA ALA A 354 -5.86 -18.12 1.83
C ALA A 354 -7.28 -17.96 2.37
N ILE A 355 -7.89 -16.78 2.23
CA ILE A 355 -9.27 -16.54 2.68
C ILE A 355 -10.28 -17.44 1.97
N PHE A 356 -10.15 -17.62 0.66
CA PHE A 356 -10.98 -18.58 -0.09
C PHE A 356 -10.87 -19.98 0.52
N TYR A 357 -9.66 -20.46 0.79
CA TYR A 357 -9.48 -21.78 1.36
C TYR A 357 -9.85 -21.89 2.84
N PHE A 358 -9.74 -20.83 3.62
CA PHE A 358 -10.27 -20.79 5.00
C PHE A 358 -11.77 -21.05 4.98
N VAL A 359 -12.51 -20.42 4.07
CA VAL A 359 -13.94 -20.73 3.87
C VAL A 359 -14.14 -22.18 3.45
N ARG A 360 -13.37 -22.66 2.46
CA ARG A 360 -13.51 -24.01 1.90
C ARG A 360 -13.16 -25.14 2.87
N LEU A 361 -12.30 -24.89 3.87
CA LEU A 361 -11.98 -25.87 4.92
C LEU A 361 -13.25 -26.28 5.68
N PHE A 362 -14.11 -25.32 6.01
CA PHE A 362 -15.27 -25.58 6.87
C PHE A 362 -16.57 -25.86 6.10
N ASP A 363 -16.60 -25.70 4.77
CA ASP A 363 -17.79 -25.93 3.94
C ASP A 363 -18.36 -27.36 4.00
N ARG A 364 -17.53 -28.37 4.31
CA ARG A 364 -17.93 -29.78 4.43
C ARG A 364 -17.59 -30.38 5.79
N TYR A 365 -17.26 -29.54 6.77
CA TYR A 365 -16.92 -29.99 8.12
C TYR A 365 -18.03 -30.92 8.68
N PRO A 366 -17.68 -32.04 9.34
CA PRO A 366 -16.35 -32.43 9.82
C PRO A 366 -15.39 -32.99 8.75
N VAL A 367 -15.83 -33.20 7.51
CA VAL A 367 -14.97 -33.76 6.46
C VAL A 367 -14.13 -32.67 5.80
N ILE A 368 -12.81 -32.79 5.93
CA ILE A 368 -11.83 -31.88 5.33
C ILE A 368 -11.25 -32.53 4.07
N LYS A 369 -11.08 -31.75 2.99
CA LYS A 369 -10.38 -32.25 1.80
C LYS A 369 -8.93 -31.79 1.80
N LEU A 370 -8.01 -32.69 1.45
CA LEU A 370 -6.57 -32.38 1.39
C LEU A 370 -6.28 -31.16 0.50
N ARG A 371 -6.95 -31.04 -0.66
CA ARG A 371 -6.80 -29.86 -1.55
C ARG A 371 -7.16 -28.53 -0.89
N HIS A 372 -8.06 -28.52 0.09
CA HIS A 372 -8.43 -27.29 0.81
C HIS A 372 -7.39 -26.93 1.86
N VAL A 373 -6.79 -27.94 2.51
CA VAL A 373 -5.63 -27.79 3.40
C VAL A 373 -4.43 -27.26 2.60
N LEU A 374 -4.08 -27.93 1.49
CA LEU A 374 -2.99 -27.51 0.61
C LEU A 374 -3.23 -26.10 0.05
N GLY A 375 -4.45 -25.79 -0.36
CA GLY A 375 -4.82 -24.45 -0.83
C GLY A 375 -4.64 -23.36 0.23
N ALA A 376 -5.04 -23.64 1.48
CA ALA A 376 -4.83 -22.71 2.60
C ALA A 376 -3.34 -22.51 2.91
N VAL A 377 -2.58 -23.61 2.94
CA VAL A 377 -1.12 -23.61 3.14
C VAL A 377 -0.42 -22.80 2.04
N LEU A 378 -0.75 -23.03 0.77
CA LEU A 378 -0.17 -22.31 -0.37
C LEU A 378 -0.55 -20.82 -0.37
N GLY A 379 -1.79 -20.47 0.01
CA GLY A 379 -2.21 -19.08 0.16
C GLY A 379 -1.41 -18.33 1.22
N ILE A 380 -1.23 -18.96 2.40
CA ILE A 380 -0.38 -18.40 3.47
C ILE A 380 1.07 -18.29 3.01
N ALA A 381 1.61 -19.35 2.38
CA ALA A 381 2.98 -19.37 1.91
C ALA A 381 3.27 -18.28 0.87
N LEU A 382 2.35 -18.05 -0.07
CA LEU A 382 2.46 -17.00 -1.07
C LEU A 382 2.39 -15.60 -0.45
N ALA A 383 1.44 -15.36 0.47
CA ALA A 383 1.30 -14.06 1.12
C ALA A 383 2.49 -13.74 2.04
N LEU A 384 2.78 -14.63 3.00
CA LEU A 384 3.86 -14.44 3.98
C LEU A 384 5.25 -14.50 3.33
N GLY A 385 5.42 -15.36 2.33
CA GLY A 385 6.67 -15.47 1.56
C GLY A 385 6.94 -14.26 0.65
N THR A 386 5.98 -13.34 0.49
CA THR A 386 6.16 -12.07 -0.22
C THR A 386 6.24 -10.88 0.73
N ARG A 387 5.41 -10.83 1.78
CA ARG A 387 5.43 -9.73 2.76
C ARG A 387 5.11 -10.25 4.17
N SER A 388 5.80 -9.71 5.17
CA SER A 388 5.57 -10.03 6.59
C SER A 388 4.14 -9.75 7.07
N GLY A 389 3.42 -8.85 6.40
CA GLY A 389 1.98 -8.62 6.60
C GLY A 389 1.11 -9.87 6.40
N GLY A 390 1.63 -10.93 5.74
CA GLY A 390 0.96 -12.23 5.62
C GLY A 390 0.69 -12.91 6.96
N LEU A 391 1.39 -12.52 8.03
CA LEU A 391 1.10 -12.96 9.40
C LEU A 391 -0.33 -12.63 9.84
N LEU A 392 -0.98 -11.61 9.24
CA LEU A 392 -2.39 -11.30 9.51
C LEU A 392 -3.33 -12.47 9.19
N LEU A 393 -2.94 -13.40 8.30
CA LEU A 393 -3.76 -14.57 7.98
C LEU A 393 -3.90 -15.55 9.15
N PHE A 394 -2.99 -15.51 10.13
CA PHE A 394 -3.00 -16.40 11.30
C PHE A 394 -4.20 -16.11 12.21
N PRO A 395 -4.37 -14.88 12.76
CA PRO A 395 -5.55 -14.54 13.53
C PRO A 395 -6.83 -14.62 12.68
N TYR A 396 -6.76 -14.45 11.36
CA TYR A 396 -7.93 -14.59 10.48
C TYR A 396 -8.45 -16.04 10.42
N LEU A 397 -7.55 -17.03 10.30
CA LEU A 397 -7.95 -18.44 10.32
C LEU A 397 -8.51 -18.83 11.70
N PHE A 398 -7.87 -18.37 12.79
CA PHE A 398 -8.39 -18.57 14.14
C PHE A 398 -9.78 -17.94 14.33
N MET A 399 -9.96 -16.69 13.91
CA MET A 399 -11.23 -15.99 13.99
C MET A 399 -12.32 -16.71 13.19
N TYR A 400 -12.05 -17.06 11.93
CA TYR A 400 -13.03 -17.74 11.09
C TYR A 400 -13.40 -19.12 11.65
N GLY A 401 -12.41 -19.92 12.08
CA GLY A 401 -12.64 -21.23 12.70
C GLY A 401 -13.40 -21.13 14.02
N GLY A 402 -13.10 -20.13 14.85
CA GLY A 402 -13.81 -19.87 16.11
C GLY A 402 -15.26 -19.44 15.88
N LEU A 403 -15.51 -18.49 14.98
CA LEU A 403 -16.86 -18.07 14.61
C LEU A 403 -17.66 -19.21 13.96
N PHE A 404 -17.00 -20.03 13.13
CA PHE A 404 -17.60 -21.23 12.57
C PHE A 404 -18.01 -22.20 13.68
N TYR A 405 -17.14 -22.47 14.67
CA TYR A 405 -17.46 -23.32 15.82
C TYR A 405 -18.65 -22.81 16.62
N ILE A 406 -18.72 -21.49 16.89
CA ILE A 406 -19.86 -20.87 17.58
C ILE A 406 -21.16 -21.09 16.80
N LEU A 407 -21.13 -20.96 15.48
CA LEU A 407 -22.30 -21.22 14.63
C LEU A 407 -22.63 -22.71 14.50
N TRP A 408 -21.62 -23.58 14.56
CA TRP A 408 -21.78 -25.03 14.47
C TRP A 408 -22.42 -25.64 15.72
N VAL A 409 -21.95 -25.22 16.90
CA VAL A 409 -22.44 -25.69 18.21
C VAL A 409 -23.68 -24.91 18.66
N GLY A 410 -23.79 -23.65 18.24
CA GLY A 410 -24.84 -22.74 18.66
C GLY A 410 -24.38 -21.81 19.80
N PHE A 411 -24.85 -20.56 19.74
CA PHE A 411 -24.43 -19.48 20.64
C PHE A 411 -24.72 -19.73 22.13
N LYS A 412 -25.69 -20.59 22.47
CA LYS A 412 -26.00 -20.93 23.87
C LYS A 412 -25.11 -22.03 24.45
N GLU A 413 -24.40 -22.78 23.61
CA GLU A 413 -23.70 -24.00 24.02
C GLU A 413 -22.18 -23.93 23.75
N PHE A 414 -21.69 -22.92 23.02
CA PHE A 414 -20.30 -22.88 22.55
C PHE A 414 -19.25 -22.90 23.68
N TYR A 415 -19.56 -22.33 24.85
CA TYR A 415 -18.66 -22.26 26.01
C TYR A 415 -18.49 -23.61 26.73
N LYS A 416 -19.32 -24.61 26.43
CA LYS A 416 -19.26 -25.96 27.03
C LYS A 416 -18.19 -26.80 26.34
N PHE A 417 -16.93 -26.36 26.40
CA PHE A 417 -15.80 -26.99 25.71
C PHE A 417 -15.61 -28.47 26.06
N LEU A 418 -15.91 -28.89 27.29
CA LEU A 418 -15.84 -30.30 27.71
C LEU A 418 -16.84 -31.20 26.95
N LYS A 419 -18.03 -30.68 26.62
CA LYS A 419 -19.08 -31.41 25.87
C LYS A 419 -18.70 -31.59 24.40
N TYR A 420 -18.08 -30.57 23.81
CA TYR A 420 -17.66 -30.57 22.40
C TYR A 420 -16.14 -30.70 22.23
N ARG A 421 -15.47 -31.33 23.21
CA ARG A 421 -14.01 -31.39 23.30
C ARG A 421 -13.37 -31.88 22.00
N LYS A 422 -13.93 -32.94 21.41
CA LYS A 422 -13.42 -33.55 20.19
C LYS A 422 -13.55 -32.63 18.97
N ASP A 423 -14.63 -31.87 18.86
CA ASP A 423 -14.81 -30.88 17.79
C ASP A 423 -13.81 -29.73 17.91
N VAL A 424 -13.61 -29.23 19.13
CA VAL A 424 -12.65 -28.16 19.43
C VAL A 424 -11.22 -28.63 19.13
N GLU A 425 -10.83 -29.81 19.59
CA GLU A 425 -9.52 -30.41 19.33
C GLU A 425 -9.28 -30.59 17.81
N ASN A 426 -10.27 -31.09 17.06
CA ASN A 426 -10.15 -31.28 15.61
C ASN A 426 -9.98 -29.94 14.87
N ILE A 427 -10.77 -28.92 15.21
CA ILE A 427 -10.68 -27.60 14.59
C ILE A 427 -9.33 -26.95 14.92
N LEU A 428 -8.90 -26.99 16.19
CA LEU A 428 -7.62 -26.44 16.60
C LEU A 428 -6.45 -27.16 15.95
N PHE A 429 -6.47 -28.49 15.90
CA PHE A 429 -5.45 -29.30 15.23
C PHE A 429 -5.34 -28.92 13.75
N LEU A 430 -6.49 -28.78 13.06
CA LEU A 430 -6.53 -28.33 11.66
C LEU A 430 -5.96 -26.93 11.47
N ILE A 431 -6.27 -25.99 12.36
CA ILE A 431 -5.74 -24.63 12.29
C ILE A 431 -4.22 -24.67 12.50
N VAL A 432 -3.75 -25.35 13.54
CA VAL A 432 -2.33 -25.44 13.88
C VAL A 432 -1.53 -26.08 12.73
N ILE A 433 -2.00 -27.18 12.14
CA ILE A 433 -1.27 -27.83 11.03
C ILE A 433 -1.21 -26.93 9.80
N VAL A 434 -2.29 -26.22 9.45
CA VAL A 434 -2.32 -25.29 8.31
C VAL A 434 -1.35 -24.13 8.54
N LEU A 435 -1.37 -23.53 9.73
CA LEU A 435 -0.48 -22.42 10.07
C LEU A 435 0.98 -22.86 10.15
N PHE A 436 1.26 -24.02 10.75
CA PHE A 436 2.61 -24.56 10.88
C PHE A 436 3.21 -24.86 9.51
N VAL A 437 2.52 -25.65 8.68
CA VAL A 437 3.03 -26.01 7.35
C VAL A 437 3.10 -24.76 6.45
N GLY A 438 2.10 -23.88 6.50
CA GLY A 438 2.10 -22.61 5.76
C GLY A 438 3.27 -21.70 6.14
N TYR A 439 3.61 -21.62 7.43
CA TYR A 439 4.74 -20.85 7.93
C TYR A 439 6.08 -21.37 7.39
N PHE A 440 6.37 -22.66 7.57
CA PHE A 440 7.64 -23.23 7.14
C PHE A 440 7.79 -23.20 5.61
N LEU A 441 6.69 -23.39 4.88
CA LEU A 441 6.71 -23.25 3.42
C LEU A 441 6.96 -21.79 2.99
N SER A 442 6.46 -20.80 3.74
CA SER A 442 6.67 -19.38 3.42
C SER A 442 8.14 -18.93 3.53
N ILE A 443 8.89 -19.50 4.48
CA ILE A 443 10.27 -19.08 4.76
C ILE A 443 11.30 -19.83 3.90
N ILE A 444 10.91 -20.89 3.18
CA ILE A 444 11.85 -21.75 2.43
C ILE A 444 12.67 -21.00 1.36
N THR A 445 12.16 -19.88 0.86
CA THR A 445 12.83 -19.02 -0.14
C THR A 445 13.39 -17.74 0.46
N TRP A 446 13.37 -17.61 1.79
CA TRP A 446 13.77 -16.39 2.52
C TRP A 446 14.99 -16.69 3.42
N PRO A 447 16.23 -16.51 2.90
CA PRO A 447 17.46 -16.86 3.61
C PRO A 447 17.58 -16.24 5.02
N PHE A 448 17.20 -14.97 5.17
CA PHE A 448 17.24 -14.28 6.45
C PHE A 448 16.32 -14.93 7.47
N ALA A 449 15.08 -15.30 7.09
CA ALA A 449 14.19 -16.04 7.98
C ALA A 449 14.74 -17.45 8.27
N LEU A 450 15.24 -18.19 7.26
CA LEU A 450 15.79 -19.53 7.47
C LEU A 450 16.98 -19.56 8.43
N ALA A 451 17.82 -18.53 8.42
CA ALA A 451 18.97 -18.46 9.33
C ALA A 451 18.55 -18.49 10.81
N ARG A 452 17.40 -17.88 11.15
CA ARG A 452 16.78 -17.98 12.49
C ARG A 452 15.25 -17.93 12.35
N PRO A 453 14.59 -19.10 12.16
CA PRO A 453 13.19 -19.18 11.71
C PRO A 453 12.19 -18.35 12.49
N PHE A 454 12.35 -18.20 13.81
CA PHE A 454 11.41 -17.43 14.64
C PHE A 454 11.88 -16.00 14.90
N THR A 455 13.14 -15.82 15.31
CA THR A 455 13.63 -14.50 15.75
C THR A 455 13.75 -13.51 14.59
N ASN A 456 14.25 -13.95 13.43
CA ASN A 456 14.46 -13.05 12.30
C ASN A 456 13.15 -12.58 11.65
N VAL A 457 12.09 -13.40 11.68
CA VAL A 457 10.75 -13.00 11.21
C VAL A 457 10.16 -11.92 12.13
N VAL A 458 10.32 -12.05 13.45
CA VAL A 458 9.90 -11.03 14.42
C VAL A 458 10.72 -9.74 14.26
N VAL A 459 12.04 -9.85 14.04
CA VAL A 459 12.90 -8.71 13.76
C VAL A 459 12.44 -7.98 12.50
N SER A 460 12.17 -8.70 11.40
CA SER A 460 11.62 -8.12 10.17
C SER A 460 10.32 -7.34 10.43
N LEU A 461 9.39 -7.90 11.19
CA LEU A 461 8.13 -7.21 11.54
C LEU A 461 8.37 -5.91 12.34
N LYS A 462 9.29 -5.95 13.32
CA LYS A 462 9.63 -4.80 14.16
C LYS A 462 10.31 -3.70 13.35
N GLU A 463 11.27 -4.06 12.50
CA GLU A 463 11.97 -3.13 11.63
C GLU A 463 11.02 -2.45 10.64
N PHE A 464 10.09 -3.18 10.01
CA PHE A 464 9.09 -2.56 9.13
C PHE A 464 8.13 -1.63 9.85
N THR A 465 7.78 -1.94 11.09
CA THR A 465 6.93 -1.06 11.90
C THR A 465 7.64 0.26 12.22
N ASN A 466 8.97 0.21 12.38
CA ASN A 466 9.80 1.38 12.70
C ASN A 466 10.44 2.05 11.46
N TYR A 467 10.21 1.52 10.26
CA TYR A 467 10.85 1.99 9.04
C TYR A 467 10.25 3.33 8.56
N ASN A 468 10.86 4.44 9.00
CA ASN A 468 10.35 5.79 8.79
C ASN A 468 11.10 6.55 7.68
N ILE A 469 11.17 5.99 6.47
CA ILE A 469 11.66 6.74 5.30
C ILE A 469 10.51 7.47 4.64
N GLY A 470 10.47 8.79 4.78
CA GLY A 470 9.50 9.62 4.07
C GLY A 470 9.87 9.76 2.59
N LEU A 471 8.91 9.51 1.70
CA LEU A 471 8.99 9.82 0.27
C LEU A 471 8.05 10.98 -0.05
N ARG A 472 8.46 11.87 -0.96
CA ARG A 472 7.58 12.95 -1.43
C ARG A 472 6.39 12.34 -2.18
N THR A 473 5.19 12.77 -1.81
CA THR A 473 3.93 12.28 -2.34
C THR A 473 2.99 13.47 -2.57
N ILE A 474 2.24 13.45 -3.67
CA ILE A 474 1.14 14.36 -3.93
C ILE A 474 -0.17 13.79 -3.38
N PHE A 475 -0.86 14.57 -2.57
CA PHE A 475 -2.19 14.25 -2.08
C PHE A 475 -3.04 15.51 -1.92
N GLU A 476 -4.20 15.54 -2.59
CA GLU A 476 -5.11 16.70 -2.62
C GLU A 476 -4.41 17.99 -3.07
N GLY A 477 -3.50 17.86 -4.02
CA GLY A 477 -2.76 18.98 -4.60
C GLY A 477 -1.62 19.49 -3.74
N GLN A 478 -1.46 18.95 -2.53
CA GLN A 478 -0.39 19.28 -1.61
C GLN A 478 0.76 18.28 -1.77
N GLN A 479 1.98 18.80 -1.80
CA GLN A 479 3.19 17.99 -1.77
C GLN A 479 3.64 17.80 -0.33
N MET A 480 3.62 16.56 0.15
CA MET A 480 3.94 16.20 1.53
C MET A 480 4.81 14.94 1.59
N MET A 481 5.38 14.67 2.76
CA MET A 481 6.12 13.42 2.98
C MET A 481 5.16 12.28 3.33
N SER A 482 5.46 11.07 2.86
CA SER A 482 4.62 9.87 3.04
C SER A 482 4.36 9.47 4.50
N ASN A 483 5.20 9.92 5.42
CA ASN A 483 5.04 9.72 6.87
C ASN A 483 4.18 10.81 7.54
N MET A 484 3.62 11.76 6.78
CA MET A 484 2.77 12.85 7.24
C MET A 484 1.35 12.78 6.66
N LEU A 485 0.99 11.68 6.02
CA LEU A 485 -0.28 11.57 5.33
C LEU A 485 -1.47 11.63 6.30
N PRO A 486 -2.57 12.29 5.91
CA PRO A 486 -3.74 12.38 6.76
C PRO A 486 -4.42 11.02 6.94
N VAL A 487 -5.16 10.86 8.03
CA VAL A 487 -5.88 9.62 8.38
C VAL A 487 -6.81 9.13 7.26
N HIS A 488 -7.38 10.06 6.49
CA HIS A 488 -8.29 9.75 5.41
C HIS A 488 -7.58 9.36 4.08
N TYR A 489 -6.24 9.36 4.02
CA TYR A 489 -5.49 8.98 2.81
C TYR A 489 -5.88 7.59 2.30
N ALA A 490 -5.80 6.58 3.16
CA ALA A 490 -6.10 5.19 2.83
C ALA A 490 -7.56 4.98 2.35
N PRO A 491 -8.59 5.40 3.10
CA PRO A 491 -9.97 5.25 2.65
C PRO A 491 -10.27 6.10 1.41
N LYS A 492 -9.71 7.32 1.29
CA LYS A 492 -9.92 8.16 0.11
C LYS A 492 -9.34 7.51 -1.14
N TYR A 493 -8.11 7.01 -1.10
CA TYR A 493 -7.50 6.32 -2.25
C TYR A 493 -8.25 5.05 -2.65
N LEU A 494 -8.74 4.27 -1.68
CA LEU A 494 -9.61 3.11 -1.97
C LEU A 494 -10.88 3.54 -2.71
N MET A 495 -11.48 4.66 -2.31
CA MET A 495 -12.70 5.19 -2.90
C MET A 495 -12.48 5.78 -4.29
N ILE A 496 -11.46 6.62 -4.51
CA ILE A 496 -11.24 7.32 -5.79
C ILE A 496 -10.46 6.47 -6.81
N GLY A 497 -9.65 5.52 -6.33
CA GLY A 497 -8.85 4.63 -7.17
C GLY A 497 -9.58 3.36 -7.62
N SER A 498 -10.80 3.13 -7.13
CA SER A 498 -11.61 1.97 -7.50
C SER A 498 -12.74 2.37 -8.46
N PRO A 499 -13.15 1.49 -9.39
CA PRO A 499 -14.23 1.81 -10.31
C PRO A 499 -15.54 2.16 -9.59
N LEU A 500 -16.32 3.09 -10.16
CA LEU A 500 -17.61 3.49 -9.59
C LEU A 500 -18.57 2.31 -9.42
N VAL A 501 -18.58 1.35 -10.35
CA VAL A 501 -19.38 0.12 -10.25
C VAL A 501 -19.03 -0.71 -8.99
N VAL A 502 -17.77 -0.69 -8.56
CA VAL A 502 -17.30 -1.36 -7.34
C VAL A 502 -17.70 -0.54 -6.11
N VAL A 503 -17.48 0.77 -6.13
CA VAL A 503 -17.79 1.68 -5.01
C VAL A 503 -19.29 1.68 -4.71
N VAL A 504 -20.12 1.94 -5.72
CA VAL A 504 -21.58 1.94 -5.62
C VAL A 504 -22.08 0.57 -5.15
N GLY A 505 -21.52 -0.51 -5.71
CA GLY A 505 -21.90 -1.86 -5.32
C GLY A 505 -21.55 -2.16 -3.86
N CYS A 506 -20.36 -1.77 -3.40
CA CYS A 506 -19.93 -2.05 -2.03
C CYS A 506 -20.79 -1.27 -1.02
N ILE A 507 -21.00 0.04 -1.22
CA ILE A 507 -21.87 0.85 -0.37
C ILE A 507 -23.31 0.33 -0.42
N GLY A 508 -23.80 0.00 -1.61
CA GLY A 508 -25.12 -0.60 -1.82
C GLY A 508 -25.29 -1.90 -1.04
N TYR A 509 -24.25 -2.74 -0.96
CA TYR A 509 -24.29 -3.97 -0.16
C TYR A 509 -24.40 -3.68 1.34
N LEU A 510 -23.65 -2.71 1.85
CA LEU A 510 -23.73 -2.30 3.27
C LEU A 510 -25.14 -1.81 3.62
N PHE A 511 -25.75 -1.03 2.74
CA PHE A 511 -27.14 -0.61 2.87
C PHE A 511 -28.10 -1.81 2.85
N PHE A 512 -27.96 -2.72 1.87
CA PHE A 512 -28.79 -3.92 1.78
C PHE A 512 -28.70 -4.80 3.04
N MET A 513 -27.51 -4.96 3.61
CA MET A 513 -27.28 -5.74 4.82
C MET A 513 -27.96 -5.12 6.05
N PHE A 514 -28.07 -3.79 6.11
CA PHE A 514 -28.79 -3.09 7.17
C PHE A 514 -30.30 -3.38 7.13
N PHE A 515 -30.92 -3.32 5.95
CA PHE A 515 -32.37 -3.54 5.80
C PHE A 515 -32.76 -5.03 5.69
N ARG A 516 -31.88 -5.87 5.16
CA ARG A 516 -32.10 -7.32 5.02
C ARG A 516 -31.12 -8.08 5.91
N LYS A 517 -31.47 -8.19 7.20
CA LYS A 517 -30.68 -8.93 8.20
C LYS A 517 -30.32 -10.37 7.78
N LYS A 518 -31.12 -11.01 6.92
CA LYS A 518 -30.84 -12.35 6.36
C LYS A 518 -29.58 -12.42 5.49
N GLU A 519 -29.11 -11.28 4.95
CA GLU A 519 -27.86 -11.21 4.18
C GLU A 519 -26.62 -11.14 5.09
N PHE A 520 -26.80 -10.84 6.37
CA PHE A 520 -25.71 -10.93 7.35
C PHE A 520 -25.42 -12.41 7.67
N SER A 521 -24.31 -12.90 7.14
CA SER A 521 -23.82 -14.27 7.30
C SER A 521 -22.38 -14.26 7.80
N LEU A 522 -21.87 -15.42 8.23
CA LEU A 522 -20.45 -15.57 8.58
C LEU A 522 -19.53 -15.09 7.46
N LEU A 523 -19.88 -15.38 6.20
CA LEU A 523 -19.09 -14.97 5.03
C LEU A 523 -19.12 -13.45 4.83
N SER A 524 -20.29 -12.82 4.91
CA SER A 524 -20.36 -11.37 4.74
C SER A 524 -19.63 -10.62 5.86
N PHE A 525 -19.72 -11.11 7.10
CA PHE A 525 -18.92 -10.59 8.21
C PHE A 525 -17.42 -10.75 7.94
N PHE A 526 -16.99 -11.94 7.50
CA PHE A 526 -15.58 -12.22 7.27
C PHE A 526 -15.00 -11.35 6.14
N PHE A 527 -15.73 -11.14 5.05
CA PHE A 527 -15.29 -10.26 3.96
C PHE A 527 -15.32 -8.79 4.36
N LEU A 528 -16.32 -8.35 5.13
CA LEU A 528 -16.36 -7.00 5.69
C LEU A 528 -15.19 -6.75 6.63
N PHE A 529 -14.86 -7.73 7.48
CA PHE A 529 -13.69 -7.67 8.36
C PHE A 529 -12.39 -7.60 7.55
N SER A 530 -12.27 -8.42 6.50
CA SER A 530 -11.11 -8.43 5.60
C SER A 530 -10.95 -7.12 4.81
N LEU A 531 -12.03 -6.37 4.62
CA LEU A 531 -12.03 -5.03 4.05
C LEU A 531 -11.63 -3.96 5.09
N VAL A 532 -12.28 -3.96 6.24
CA VAL A 532 -12.21 -2.84 7.22
C VAL A 532 -10.99 -2.95 8.13
N PHE A 533 -10.69 -4.14 8.65
CA PHE A 533 -9.64 -4.32 9.66
C PHE A 533 -8.26 -3.90 9.16
N PRO A 534 -7.80 -4.29 7.95
CA PRO A 534 -6.46 -3.89 7.51
C PRO A 534 -6.33 -2.38 7.32
N VAL A 535 -7.38 -1.71 6.82
CA VAL A 535 -7.42 -0.25 6.67
C VAL A 535 -7.38 0.43 8.04
N PHE A 536 -8.17 -0.05 8.99
CA PHE A 536 -8.14 0.41 10.37
C PHE A 536 -6.75 0.22 11.00
N TRP A 537 -6.12 -0.94 10.82
CA TRP A 537 -4.82 -1.25 11.41
C TRP A 537 -3.71 -0.35 10.86
N VAL A 538 -3.69 -0.10 9.56
CA VAL A 538 -2.75 0.82 8.89
C VAL A 538 -2.86 2.24 9.45
N ILE A 539 -4.09 2.72 9.65
CA ILE A 539 -4.36 4.03 10.26
C ILE A 539 -3.90 4.05 11.72
N TYR A 540 -4.25 3.03 12.50
CA TYR A 540 -3.91 2.92 13.91
C TYR A 540 -2.39 2.90 14.14
N GLN A 541 -1.66 2.12 13.33
CA GLN A 541 -0.20 2.02 13.40
C GLN A 541 0.53 3.20 12.76
N LYS A 542 -0.19 4.16 12.15
CA LYS A 542 0.39 5.26 11.36
C LYS A 542 1.42 4.77 10.34
N SER A 543 1.11 3.65 9.67
CA SER A 543 2.03 3.03 8.73
C SER A 543 2.35 3.98 7.57
N ASN A 544 3.62 4.01 7.17
CA ASN A 544 4.08 4.86 6.08
C ASN A 544 3.56 4.34 4.73
N LEU A 545 2.65 5.09 4.10
CA LEU A 545 2.02 4.75 2.82
C LEU A 545 2.56 5.66 1.71
N TYR A 546 2.84 5.10 0.53
CA TYR A 546 3.25 5.87 -0.64
C TYR A 546 2.95 5.09 -1.92
N GLY A 547 2.97 5.77 -3.07
CA GLY A 547 2.58 5.17 -4.35
C GLY A 547 1.09 4.81 -4.39
N GLY A 548 0.24 5.72 -3.90
CA GLY A 548 -1.22 5.59 -3.92
C GLY A 548 -1.75 4.35 -3.18
N ILE A 549 -2.56 3.55 -3.88
CA ILE A 549 -3.29 2.41 -3.31
C ILE A 549 -2.44 1.13 -3.15
N ARG A 550 -1.18 1.11 -3.61
CA ARG A 550 -0.42 -0.13 -3.82
C ARG A 550 -0.34 -1.03 -2.58
N HIS A 551 -0.12 -0.42 -1.41
CA HIS A 551 -0.04 -1.11 -0.13
C HIS A 551 -1.39 -1.65 0.38
N LEU A 552 -2.50 -1.24 -0.23
CA LEU A 552 -3.87 -1.65 0.09
C LEU A 552 -4.52 -2.49 -1.03
N LEU A 553 -3.78 -2.86 -2.08
CA LEU A 553 -4.31 -3.66 -3.19
C LEU A 553 -4.93 -4.99 -2.74
N PHE A 554 -4.39 -5.61 -1.68
CA PHE A 554 -4.92 -6.85 -1.11
C PHE A 554 -6.31 -6.71 -0.48
N VAL A 555 -6.74 -5.48 -0.20
CA VAL A 555 -8.06 -5.17 0.37
C VAL A 555 -9.12 -5.04 -0.73
N MET A 556 -8.72 -4.59 -1.93
CA MET A 556 -9.62 -4.34 -3.07
C MET A 556 -10.48 -5.56 -3.49
N PRO A 557 -9.97 -6.82 -3.51
CA PRO A 557 -10.79 -7.99 -3.80
C PRO A 557 -12.02 -8.14 -2.90
N PHE A 558 -11.94 -7.77 -1.62
CA PHE A 558 -13.09 -7.89 -0.71
C PHE A 558 -14.13 -6.81 -0.98
N MET A 559 -13.71 -5.60 -1.36
CA MET A 559 -14.62 -4.57 -1.84
C MET A 559 -15.35 -5.01 -3.12
N VAL A 560 -14.63 -5.66 -4.04
CA VAL A 560 -15.21 -6.25 -5.26
C VAL A 560 -16.21 -7.37 -4.94
N LEU A 561 -15.94 -8.23 -3.95
CA LEU A 561 -16.87 -9.31 -3.55
C LEU A 561 -18.18 -8.76 -3.00
N LEU A 562 -18.11 -7.75 -2.12
CA LEU A 562 -19.31 -7.09 -1.59
C LEU A 562 -20.10 -6.40 -2.71
N ALA A 563 -19.41 -5.72 -3.62
CA ALA A 563 -20.03 -5.10 -4.79
C ALA A 563 -20.71 -6.13 -5.70
N ALA A 564 -20.04 -7.24 -6.01
CA ALA A 564 -20.59 -8.30 -6.84
C ALA A 564 -21.85 -8.92 -6.22
N ARG A 565 -21.87 -9.08 -4.89
CA ARG A 565 -23.04 -9.57 -4.16
C ARG A 565 -24.22 -8.61 -4.27
N PHE A 566 -23.99 -7.31 -4.11
CA PHE A 566 -25.04 -6.31 -4.31
C PHE A 566 -25.65 -6.37 -5.71
N TRP A 567 -24.82 -6.32 -6.76
CA TRP A 567 -25.31 -6.37 -8.14
C TRP A 567 -26.06 -7.68 -8.41
N THR A 568 -25.58 -8.80 -7.87
CA THR A 568 -26.27 -10.09 -7.97
C THR A 568 -27.63 -10.06 -7.29
N LEU A 569 -27.73 -9.49 -6.09
CA LEU A 569 -29.00 -9.39 -5.35
C LEU A 569 -29.99 -8.49 -6.08
N LEU A 570 -29.53 -7.34 -6.58
CA LEU A 570 -30.35 -6.40 -7.34
C LEU A 570 -30.88 -7.05 -8.63
N LEU A 571 -30.05 -7.83 -9.33
CA LEU A 571 -30.44 -8.55 -10.55
C LEU A 571 -31.28 -9.81 -10.28
N SER A 572 -31.24 -10.37 -9.08
CA SER A 572 -31.94 -11.62 -8.76
C SER A 572 -33.30 -11.37 -8.10
N VAL A 573 -33.37 -10.45 -7.14
CA VAL A 573 -34.53 -10.30 -6.24
C VAL A 573 -35.47 -9.15 -6.65
N SER A 574 -35.03 -8.24 -7.52
CA SER A 574 -35.83 -7.06 -7.88
C SER A 574 -36.97 -7.36 -8.85
N PRO A 575 -38.01 -6.51 -8.91
CA PRO A 575 -39.04 -6.55 -9.96
C PRO A 575 -38.43 -6.43 -11.37
N LYS A 576 -39.15 -6.91 -12.40
CA LYS A 576 -38.66 -6.98 -13.80
C LYS A 576 -38.15 -5.62 -14.33
N TYR A 577 -38.87 -4.53 -14.05
CA TYR A 577 -38.45 -3.19 -14.48
C TYR A 577 -37.13 -2.75 -13.82
N LEU A 578 -36.99 -2.98 -12.51
CA LEU A 578 -35.80 -2.60 -11.75
C LEU A 578 -34.59 -3.45 -12.12
N LYS A 579 -34.79 -4.72 -12.51
CA LYS A 579 -33.73 -5.58 -13.09
C LYS A 579 -33.18 -5.00 -14.39
N GLY A 580 -34.06 -4.50 -15.27
CA GLY A 580 -33.66 -3.84 -16.52
C GLY A 580 -32.81 -2.59 -16.24
N ILE A 581 -33.30 -1.70 -15.37
CA ILE A 581 -32.57 -0.48 -14.95
C ILE A 581 -31.22 -0.86 -14.34
N ALA A 582 -31.19 -1.78 -13.38
CA ALA A 582 -29.97 -2.23 -12.72
C ALA A 582 -28.95 -2.81 -13.72
N THR A 583 -29.41 -3.53 -14.75
CA THR A 583 -28.53 -4.07 -15.80
C THR A 583 -27.92 -2.94 -16.63
N VAL A 584 -28.72 -1.97 -17.07
CA VAL A 584 -28.23 -0.81 -17.84
C VAL A 584 -27.24 0.01 -17.01
N VAL A 585 -27.55 0.27 -15.73
CA VAL A 585 -26.65 1.01 -14.82
C VAL A 585 -25.35 0.23 -14.60
N PHE A 586 -25.42 -1.08 -14.34
CA PHE A 586 -24.23 -1.92 -14.16
C PHE A 586 -23.33 -1.89 -15.40
N ILE A 587 -23.90 -2.10 -16.59
CA ILE A 587 -23.15 -2.07 -17.86
C ILE A 587 -22.56 -0.69 -18.11
N GLY A 588 -23.34 0.38 -17.90
CA GLY A 588 -22.87 1.76 -18.06
C GLY A 588 -21.70 2.09 -17.13
N LEU A 589 -21.79 1.71 -15.85
CA LEU A 589 -20.71 1.93 -14.88
C LEU A 589 -19.50 1.02 -15.11
N LEU A 590 -19.67 -0.18 -15.67
CA LEU A 590 -18.58 -1.08 -16.03
C LEU A 590 -17.86 -0.63 -17.31
N PHE A 591 -18.57 0.02 -18.23
CA PHE A 591 -18.01 0.55 -19.47
C PHE A 591 -16.97 1.64 -19.20
N LEU A 592 -17.14 2.45 -18.14
CA LEU A 592 -16.24 3.55 -17.80
C LEU A 592 -14.77 3.09 -17.57
N PRO A 593 -14.48 2.17 -16.63
CA PRO A 593 -13.12 1.65 -16.46
C PRO A 593 -12.65 0.85 -17.68
N ALA A 594 -13.53 0.11 -18.37
CA ALA A 594 -13.17 -0.63 -19.58
C ALA A 594 -12.68 0.29 -20.71
N ARG A 595 -13.36 1.43 -20.91
CA ARG A 595 -12.96 2.48 -21.86
C ARG A 595 -11.61 3.08 -21.47
N HIS A 596 -11.38 3.34 -20.18
CA HIS A 596 -10.11 3.86 -19.69
C HIS A 596 -8.97 2.88 -19.98
N MET A 597 -9.16 1.59 -19.71
CA MET A 597 -8.16 0.56 -20.02
C MET A 597 -7.86 0.52 -21.53
N ALA A 598 -8.88 0.41 -22.37
CA ALA A 598 -8.70 0.36 -23.82
C ALA A 598 -7.97 1.59 -24.39
N LYS A 599 -8.28 2.79 -23.87
CA LYS A 599 -7.68 4.05 -24.35
C LYS A 599 -6.24 4.25 -23.87
N ASN A 600 -5.94 3.85 -22.64
CA ASN A 600 -4.68 4.20 -21.98
C ASN A 600 -3.68 3.04 -21.92
N HIS A 601 -4.02 1.84 -22.36
CA HIS A 601 -3.15 0.66 -22.38
C HIS A 601 -1.73 1.00 -22.90
N PRO A 602 -0.65 0.64 -22.17
CA PRO A 602 -0.59 -0.17 -20.94
C PRO A 602 -0.59 0.69 -19.65
N ASN A 603 -0.93 1.97 -19.70
CA ASN A 603 -0.95 2.86 -18.53
C ASN A 603 -2.29 2.80 -17.77
N ASP A 604 -3.01 1.68 -17.81
CA ASP A 604 -4.35 1.55 -17.25
C ASP A 604 -4.41 1.84 -15.74
N TYR A 605 -3.29 1.61 -15.06
CA TYR A 605 -3.23 1.73 -13.60
C TYR A 605 -3.25 3.18 -13.11
N VAL A 606 -3.07 4.18 -13.99
CA VAL A 606 -3.21 5.61 -13.61
C VAL A 606 -4.67 6.02 -13.40
N TYR A 607 -5.62 5.09 -13.50
CA TYR A 607 -7.05 5.32 -13.31
C TYR A 607 -7.40 6.03 -11.99
N PHE A 608 -8.32 6.98 -12.14
CA PHE A 608 -9.14 7.56 -11.09
C PHE A 608 -10.59 7.56 -11.58
N ASN A 609 -11.53 7.37 -10.65
CA ASN A 609 -12.94 7.33 -11.00
C ASN A 609 -13.56 8.71 -11.18
N GLU A 610 -14.80 8.70 -11.64
CA GLU A 610 -15.51 9.88 -12.10
C GLU A 610 -15.92 10.82 -10.95
N LEU A 611 -15.87 10.37 -9.67
CA LEU A 611 -16.15 11.22 -8.50
C LEU A 611 -15.14 12.36 -8.35
N VAL A 612 -13.92 12.15 -8.83
CA VAL A 612 -12.86 13.16 -8.84
C VAL A 612 -12.62 13.75 -10.24
N GLY A 613 -13.55 13.54 -11.19
CA GLY A 613 -13.38 14.00 -12.57
C GLY A 613 -12.46 13.12 -13.42
N GLY A 614 -12.27 11.86 -13.03
CA GLY A 614 -11.39 10.93 -13.74
C GLY A 614 -9.91 11.29 -13.58
N LEU A 615 -9.10 10.90 -14.56
CA LEU A 615 -7.67 11.21 -14.56
C LEU A 615 -7.40 12.73 -14.62
N HIS A 616 -8.22 13.48 -15.38
CA HIS A 616 -8.08 14.94 -15.49
C HIS A 616 -8.19 15.67 -14.15
N GLY A 617 -9.22 15.36 -13.34
CA GLY A 617 -9.37 15.99 -12.03
C GLY A 617 -8.43 15.44 -10.95
N ALA A 618 -7.71 14.34 -11.24
CA ALA A 618 -6.68 13.79 -10.36
C ALA A 618 -5.26 14.29 -10.70
N TYR A 619 -5.03 14.79 -11.91
CA TYR A 619 -3.69 15.16 -12.39
C TYR A 619 -3.11 16.35 -11.63
N GLY A 620 -2.00 16.12 -10.94
CA GLY A 620 -1.40 17.09 -10.03
C GLY A 620 -2.07 17.18 -8.65
N ASP A 621 -3.24 16.56 -8.46
CA ASP A 621 -3.86 16.39 -7.13
C ASP A 621 -3.49 15.08 -6.44
N TYR A 622 -3.11 14.07 -7.22
CA TYR A 622 -2.72 12.75 -6.75
C TYR A 622 -1.56 12.20 -7.60
N GLU A 623 -0.81 11.25 -7.03
CA GLU A 623 0.23 10.53 -7.77
C GLU A 623 -0.39 9.71 -8.92
N THR A 624 0.21 9.80 -10.12
CA THR A 624 -0.24 9.10 -11.33
C THR A 624 0.72 7.96 -11.71
N ASP A 625 1.68 8.14 -12.61
CA ASP A 625 2.57 7.06 -13.09
C ASP A 625 3.72 6.74 -12.12
N TYR A 626 3.40 6.55 -10.83
CA TYR A 626 4.38 6.31 -9.75
C TYR A 626 5.23 5.02 -9.86
N TYR A 627 5.04 4.20 -10.90
CA TYR A 627 5.81 2.99 -11.19
C TYR A 627 6.62 3.10 -12.48
N TYR A 628 6.61 4.26 -13.16
CA TYR A 628 7.42 4.52 -14.34
C TYR A 628 7.04 3.67 -15.57
N ASN A 629 5.76 3.30 -15.68
CA ASN A 629 5.29 2.39 -16.71
C ASN A 629 5.37 3.02 -18.11
N ALA A 630 5.11 4.33 -18.22
CA ALA A 630 5.16 5.06 -19.48
C ALA A 630 6.58 5.18 -20.06
N LEU A 631 7.64 5.04 -19.24
CA LEU A 631 9.03 5.15 -19.71
C LEU A 631 9.33 4.24 -20.90
N LYS A 632 8.79 3.01 -20.92
CA LYS A 632 9.02 2.05 -22.02
C LYS A 632 8.55 2.62 -23.35
N LYS A 633 7.33 3.14 -23.42
CA LYS A 633 6.78 3.78 -24.63
C LYS A 633 7.60 5.02 -25.03
N GLY A 634 8.12 5.78 -24.07
CA GLY A 634 9.00 6.91 -24.34
C GLY A 634 10.31 6.48 -24.99
N VAL A 635 10.91 5.40 -24.49
CA VAL A 635 12.13 4.81 -25.06
C VAL A 635 11.88 4.17 -26.43
N ASP A 636 10.78 3.43 -26.60
CA ASP A 636 10.40 2.83 -27.89
C ASP A 636 10.21 3.91 -28.96
N TRP A 637 9.56 5.02 -28.60
CA TRP A 637 9.44 6.18 -29.47
C TRP A 637 10.81 6.79 -29.79
N PHE A 638 11.67 7.01 -28.79
CA PHE A 638 13.01 7.56 -28.97
C PHE A 638 13.83 6.71 -29.97
N LYS A 639 13.87 5.39 -29.76
CA LYS A 639 14.62 4.47 -30.62
C LYS A 639 14.13 4.45 -32.06
N LYS A 640 12.84 4.71 -32.27
CA LYS A 640 12.21 4.72 -33.60
C LYS A 640 12.39 6.04 -34.34
N ASN A 641 12.44 7.17 -33.63
CA ASN A 641 12.32 8.50 -34.24
C ASN A 641 13.57 9.37 -34.14
N VAL A 642 14.52 9.04 -33.26
CA VAL A 642 15.77 9.79 -33.10
C VAL A 642 16.92 9.02 -33.76
N ASP A 643 17.70 9.68 -34.61
CA ASP A 643 18.96 9.12 -35.08
C ASP A 643 20.02 9.25 -33.99
N TYR A 644 20.17 8.20 -33.19
CA TYR A 644 21.10 8.15 -32.06
C TYR A 644 22.27 7.19 -32.31
N LYS A 645 22.27 6.38 -33.38
CA LYS A 645 23.25 5.28 -33.56
C LYS A 645 24.59 5.76 -34.10
N GLY A 646 24.61 6.87 -34.82
CA GLY A 646 25.81 7.38 -35.52
C GLY A 646 26.85 8.06 -34.63
N HIS A 647 26.54 8.39 -33.38
CA HIS A 647 27.44 9.11 -32.49
C HIS A 647 27.17 8.81 -31.00
N PRO A 648 28.10 9.15 -30.09
CA PRO A 648 27.83 9.06 -28.66
C PRO A 648 26.65 9.96 -28.27
N VAL A 649 25.73 9.44 -27.46
CA VAL A 649 24.55 10.15 -26.98
C VAL A 649 24.42 10.03 -25.48
N ARG A 650 24.15 11.13 -24.79
CA ARG A 650 23.86 11.14 -23.36
C ARG A 650 22.38 11.41 -23.10
N ILE A 651 21.72 10.46 -22.44
CA ILE A 651 20.29 10.55 -22.09
C ILE A 651 20.17 10.74 -20.58
N VAL A 652 19.57 11.85 -20.15
CA VAL A 652 19.27 12.10 -18.73
C VAL A 652 17.87 11.62 -18.36
N THR A 653 17.71 11.06 -17.17
CA THR A 653 16.43 10.54 -16.67
C THR A 653 16.36 10.50 -15.14
N ASN A 654 15.15 10.48 -14.58
CA ASN A 654 14.89 10.16 -13.17
C ASN A 654 14.95 8.67 -12.86
N HIS A 655 15.13 7.79 -13.85
CA HIS A 655 15.20 6.35 -13.63
C HIS A 655 16.24 5.62 -14.51
N SER A 656 17.52 5.83 -14.21
CA SER A 656 18.62 5.37 -15.09
C SER A 656 18.67 3.86 -15.30
N ALA A 657 18.41 3.06 -14.27
CA ALA A 657 18.48 1.60 -14.35
C ALA A 657 17.53 1.00 -15.41
N ASN A 658 16.36 1.60 -15.61
CA ASN A 658 15.38 1.11 -16.58
C ASN A 658 15.86 1.40 -18.00
N LEU A 659 16.33 2.63 -18.23
CA LEU A 659 16.88 3.03 -19.52
C LEU A 659 18.16 2.26 -19.85
N GLU A 660 19.04 2.03 -18.87
CA GLU A 660 20.24 1.19 -19.04
C GLU A 660 19.85 -0.21 -19.55
N HIS A 661 18.80 -0.82 -19.00
CA HIS A 661 18.29 -2.10 -19.51
C HIS A 661 17.70 -2.00 -20.92
N TYR A 662 16.92 -0.95 -21.20
CA TYR A 662 16.34 -0.77 -22.54
C TYR A 662 17.40 -0.50 -23.60
N PHE A 663 18.48 0.21 -23.27
CA PHE A 663 19.62 0.51 -24.16
C PHE A 663 20.80 -0.46 -23.97
N ARG A 664 20.61 -1.61 -23.31
CA ARG A 664 21.70 -2.58 -23.01
C ARG A 664 22.48 -3.09 -24.23
N LYS A 665 21.90 -3.00 -25.42
CA LYS A 665 22.50 -3.39 -26.70
C LYS A 665 23.13 -2.22 -27.47
N ASP A 666 22.95 -0.99 -26.98
CA ASP A 666 23.37 0.26 -27.62
C ASP A 666 24.59 0.86 -26.88
N THR A 667 25.81 0.48 -27.27
CA THR A 667 27.06 0.83 -26.55
C THR A 667 27.44 2.31 -26.63
N ASN A 668 26.88 3.04 -27.58
CA ASN A 668 27.12 4.48 -27.79
C ASN A 668 26.21 5.36 -26.93
N VAL A 669 25.22 4.78 -26.24
CA VAL A 669 24.28 5.51 -25.39
C VAL A 669 24.75 5.46 -23.93
N LYS A 670 24.93 6.64 -23.34
CA LYS A 670 25.24 6.80 -21.92
C LYS A 670 24.04 7.35 -21.17
N ILE A 671 23.52 6.59 -20.22
CA ILE A 671 22.41 7.02 -19.37
C ILE A 671 22.96 7.78 -18.16
N VAL A 672 22.34 8.91 -17.84
CA VAL A 672 22.73 9.78 -16.72
C VAL A 672 21.54 9.92 -15.78
N TYR A 673 21.70 9.48 -14.54
CA TYR A 673 20.70 9.72 -13.51
C TYR A 673 20.68 11.20 -13.10
N SER A 674 19.49 11.78 -13.05
CA SER A 674 19.23 13.08 -12.43
C SER A 674 17.82 13.16 -11.90
N ARG A 675 17.61 13.85 -10.77
CA ARG A 675 16.27 14.34 -10.44
C ARG A 675 15.85 15.36 -11.50
N TYR A 676 14.54 15.53 -11.69
CA TYR A 676 14.00 16.45 -12.69
C TYR A 676 14.48 17.89 -12.48
N TYR A 677 14.54 18.35 -11.23
CA TYR A 677 14.98 19.69 -10.83
C TYR A 677 16.50 19.84 -10.66
N ASP A 678 17.27 18.81 -10.99
CA ASP A 678 18.74 18.85 -10.97
C ASP A 678 19.32 18.61 -12.38
N LYS A 679 18.47 18.41 -13.40
CA LYS A 679 18.88 17.93 -14.73
C LYS A 679 19.84 18.87 -15.43
N PHE A 680 19.75 20.18 -15.19
CA PHE A 680 20.59 21.17 -15.85
C PHE A 680 22.04 21.12 -15.35
N SER A 681 22.27 20.58 -14.14
CA SER A 681 23.61 20.32 -13.57
C SER A 681 24.36 19.16 -14.24
N LYS A 682 23.71 18.42 -15.12
CA LYS A 682 24.30 17.28 -15.83
C LYS A 682 24.60 17.63 -17.29
N ASP A 683 25.61 16.99 -17.86
CA ASP A 683 25.89 17.07 -19.29
C ASP A 683 25.15 15.95 -20.03
N TRP A 684 24.17 16.35 -20.85
CA TRP A 684 23.27 15.46 -21.58
C TRP A 684 22.81 16.12 -22.88
N ASP A 685 22.36 15.29 -23.82
CA ASP A 685 21.91 15.68 -25.16
C ASP A 685 20.39 15.47 -25.34
N TYR A 686 19.86 14.39 -24.75
CA TYR A 686 18.42 14.12 -24.68
C TYR A 686 17.96 13.84 -23.26
N MET A 687 16.67 14.05 -23.00
CA MET A 687 16.02 13.73 -21.74
C MET A 687 14.85 12.79 -21.96
N ILE A 688 14.66 11.84 -21.04
CA ILE A 688 13.47 11.01 -20.96
C ILE A 688 13.05 10.96 -19.48
N PHE A 689 11.99 11.69 -19.13
CA PHE A 689 11.52 11.81 -17.75
C PHE A 689 10.09 11.34 -17.61
N ASP A 690 9.84 10.58 -16.55
CA ASP A 690 8.48 10.29 -16.09
C ASP A 690 7.95 11.43 -15.20
N ASN A 691 6.64 11.51 -15.01
CA ASN A 691 5.96 12.57 -14.24
C ASN A 691 6.04 12.36 -12.72
N VAL A 692 6.68 11.29 -12.26
CA VAL A 692 6.94 11.04 -10.83
C VAL A 692 7.81 12.14 -10.22
N TYR A 693 7.38 12.64 -9.06
CA TYR A 693 8.01 13.73 -8.30
C TYR A 693 7.97 15.11 -8.94
N ILE A 694 7.28 15.27 -10.07
CA ILE A 694 6.97 16.60 -10.62
C ILE A 694 6.00 17.32 -9.68
N ASN A 695 6.11 18.63 -9.55
CA ASN A 695 5.34 19.39 -8.57
C ASN A 695 3.90 19.56 -9.06
N SER A 696 2.95 19.48 -8.13
CA SER A 696 1.51 19.70 -8.36
C SER A 696 1.23 20.96 -9.19
N PHE A 697 1.89 22.08 -8.89
CA PHE A 697 1.71 23.33 -9.63
C PHE A 697 2.12 23.20 -11.09
N GLN A 698 3.25 22.56 -11.40
CA GLN A 698 3.72 22.41 -12.77
C GLN A 698 2.81 21.49 -13.59
N LEU A 699 2.33 20.40 -12.98
CA LEU A 699 1.37 19.48 -13.60
C LEU A 699 0.05 20.19 -13.94
N LYS A 700 -0.52 20.94 -12.98
CA LYS A 700 -1.80 21.65 -13.15
C LYS A 700 -1.75 22.80 -14.16
N ASN A 701 -0.59 23.46 -14.29
CA ASN A 701 -0.42 24.61 -15.18
C ASN A 701 0.20 24.26 -16.55
N GLY A 702 0.34 22.96 -16.87
CA GLY A 702 0.89 22.53 -18.17
C GLY A 702 2.35 22.94 -18.38
N LEU A 703 3.13 23.04 -17.29
CA LEU A 703 4.58 23.33 -17.32
C LEU A 703 5.43 22.05 -17.45
N PHE A 704 4.78 20.89 -17.42
CA PHE A 704 5.37 19.59 -17.76
C PHE A 704 4.58 18.99 -18.94
N PRO A 705 5.21 18.73 -20.10
CA PRO A 705 6.61 19.02 -20.44
C PRO A 705 6.90 20.52 -20.53
N VAL A 706 8.18 20.87 -20.32
CA VAL A 706 8.71 22.14 -20.81
C VAL A 706 8.66 22.11 -22.35
N LYS A 707 8.11 23.16 -22.96
CA LYS A 707 7.91 23.23 -24.43
C LYS A 707 9.22 23.28 -25.21
N GLU A 708 10.25 23.90 -24.65
CA GLU A 708 11.54 24.00 -25.30
C GLU A 708 12.23 22.64 -25.38
N GLY A 709 12.70 22.30 -26.58
CA GLY A 709 13.33 21.01 -26.81
C GLY A 709 12.37 19.82 -26.68
N PHE A 710 11.06 20.05 -26.50
CA PHE A 710 10.07 18.99 -26.46
C PHE A 710 10.03 18.24 -27.79
N LEU A 711 10.07 16.91 -27.73
CA LEU A 711 9.98 16.06 -28.91
C LEU A 711 8.71 15.21 -28.90
N TYR A 712 8.39 14.60 -27.76
CA TYR A 712 7.28 13.66 -27.65
C TYR A 712 6.86 13.46 -26.19
N SER A 713 5.59 13.12 -25.98
CA SER A 713 5.08 12.65 -24.70
C SER A 713 4.27 11.36 -24.85
N VAL A 714 4.38 10.50 -23.84
CA VAL A 714 3.46 9.39 -23.65
C VAL A 714 2.32 9.91 -22.79
N ASP A 715 1.15 10.06 -23.39
CA ASP A 715 -0.01 10.63 -22.71
C ASP A 715 -0.97 9.55 -22.23
N ALA A 716 -1.66 9.82 -21.12
CA ALA A 716 -2.89 9.14 -20.72
C ALA A 716 -4.01 10.19 -20.70
N GLU A 717 -5.04 9.98 -21.51
CA GLU A 717 -6.12 10.96 -21.74
C GLU A 717 -5.64 12.38 -22.16
N GLY A 718 -4.49 12.50 -22.82
CA GLY A 718 -3.92 13.79 -23.22
C GLY A 718 -3.12 14.50 -22.11
N LEU A 719 -2.87 13.80 -21.00
CA LEU A 719 -2.01 14.27 -19.91
C LEU A 719 -0.65 13.56 -19.96
N PRO A 720 0.48 14.28 -19.90
CA PRO A 720 1.79 13.69 -20.08
C PRO A 720 2.19 12.85 -18.86
N MET A 721 2.54 11.58 -19.12
CA MET A 721 3.08 10.62 -18.14
C MET A 721 4.60 10.50 -18.28
N CYS A 722 5.10 10.42 -19.51
CA CYS A 722 6.53 10.45 -19.82
C CYS A 722 6.81 11.46 -20.93
N VAL A 723 7.94 12.15 -20.86
CA VAL A 723 8.37 13.19 -21.80
C VAL A 723 9.74 12.84 -22.36
N VAL A 724 9.88 12.96 -23.68
CA VAL A 724 11.12 12.89 -24.42
C VAL A 724 11.45 14.29 -24.95
N GLY A 725 12.67 14.75 -24.70
CA GLY A 725 13.15 16.04 -25.17
C GLY A 725 14.62 16.04 -25.58
N LYS A 726 15.03 17.09 -26.29
CA LYS A 726 16.40 17.36 -26.73
C LYS A 726 16.90 18.64 -26.09
N ARG A 727 18.16 18.65 -25.67
CA ARG A 727 18.81 19.86 -25.18
C ARG A 727 19.10 20.79 -26.36
N THR A 728 18.57 22.00 -26.30
CA THR A 728 18.74 23.07 -27.31
C THR A 728 20.03 23.85 -27.09
N SER A 729 20.42 24.07 -25.83
CA SER A 729 21.58 24.86 -25.43
C SER A 729 22.27 24.27 -24.19
N LYS A 730 23.59 24.45 -24.07
CA LYS A 730 24.39 24.06 -22.89
C LYS A 730 24.84 25.27 -22.05
N GLU A 731 24.29 26.45 -22.30
CA GLU A 731 24.65 27.67 -21.57
C GLU A 731 24.32 27.60 -20.07
N ASP A 732 23.20 26.97 -19.74
CA ASP A 732 22.80 26.65 -18.37
C ASP A 732 23.85 25.79 -17.63
N TYR A 733 24.34 24.71 -18.27
CA TYR A 733 25.38 23.83 -17.73
C TYR A 733 26.71 24.55 -17.58
N GLN A 734 27.09 25.37 -18.56
CA GLN A 734 28.29 26.20 -18.49
C GLN A 734 28.22 27.18 -17.31
N ALA A 735 27.08 27.81 -17.09
CA ALA A 735 26.89 28.72 -15.98
C ALA A 735 27.01 28.00 -14.62
N ILE A 736 26.45 26.79 -14.50
CA ILE A 736 26.63 25.94 -13.30
C ILE A 736 28.09 25.56 -13.11
N LYS A 737 28.85 25.28 -14.19
CA LYS A 737 30.28 24.99 -14.08
C LYS A 737 31.08 26.19 -13.56
N LEU A 738 30.76 27.40 -14.01
CA LEU A 738 31.35 28.63 -13.48
C LEU A 738 31.00 28.84 -11.99
N GLU A 739 29.76 28.52 -11.57
CA GLU A 739 29.36 28.48 -10.15
C GLU A 739 30.26 27.51 -9.35
N GLU A 740 30.45 26.27 -9.85
CA GLU A 740 31.28 25.25 -9.20
C GLU A 740 32.77 25.66 -9.11
N GLU A 741 33.28 26.38 -10.12
CA GLU A 741 34.63 26.95 -10.16
C GLU A 741 34.79 28.22 -9.28
N LYS A 742 33.71 28.67 -8.62
CA LYS A 742 33.64 29.90 -7.81
C LYS A 742 33.89 31.20 -8.60
N LYS A 743 33.73 31.17 -9.93
CA LYS A 743 33.78 32.35 -10.79
C LYS A 743 32.42 33.04 -10.81
N TYR A 744 32.02 33.58 -9.66
CA TYR A 744 30.65 34.10 -9.47
C TYR A 744 30.25 35.22 -10.43
N PRO A 745 31.09 36.22 -10.76
CA PRO A 745 30.70 37.26 -11.72
C PRO A 745 30.38 36.70 -13.10
N GLU A 746 31.24 35.84 -13.64
CA GLU A 746 31.04 35.19 -14.95
C GLU A 746 29.80 34.28 -14.95
N ALA A 747 29.56 33.56 -13.85
CA ALA A 747 28.37 32.73 -13.69
C ALA A 747 27.08 33.56 -13.67
N ILE A 748 27.08 34.71 -12.98
CA ILE A 748 25.95 35.63 -12.92
C ILE A 748 25.63 36.16 -14.32
N ASP A 749 26.63 36.70 -15.03
CA ASP A 749 26.43 37.27 -16.37
C ASP A 749 25.89 36.23 -17.35
N LYS A 750 26.40 35.00 -17.28
CA LYS A 750 25.95 33.89 -18.13
C LYS A 750 24.51 33.47 -17.78
N LEU A 751 24.15 33.38 -16.49
CA LEU A 751 22.79 33.06 -16.07
C LEU A 751 21.80 34.16 -16.47
N GLU A 752 22.14 35.43 -16.29
CA GLU A 752 21.28 36.55 -16.71
C GLU A 752 21.05 36.56 -18.22
N GLY A 753 22.10 36.27 -19.01
CA GLY A 753 21.99 36.10 -20.45
C GLY A 753 21.03 34.97 -20.83
N TYR A 754 21.22 33.79 -20.23
CA TYR A 754 20.38 32.61 -20.48
C TYR A 754 18.92 32.86 -20.08
N LEU A 755 18.66 33.43 -18.90
CA LEU A 755 17.32 33.64 -18.37
C LEU A 755 16.48 34.65 -19.17
N LYS A 756 17.09 35.50 -20.01
CA LYS A 756 16.35 36.35 -20.95
C LYS A 756 15.58 35.54 -21.98
N ALA A 757 16.17 34.46 -22.48
CA ALA A 757 15.53 33.55 -23.45
C ALA A 757 14.72 32.45 -22.75
N HIS A 758 15.10 32.07 -21.53
CA HIS A 758 14.52 30.95 -20.79
C HIS A 758 13.93 31.37 -19.43
N PRO A 759 12.98 32.32 -19.38
CA PRO A 759 12.47 32.86 -18.13
C PRO A 759 11.69 31.84 -17.29
N TRP A 760 11.27 30.73 -17.90
CA TRP A 760 10.53 29.63 -17.28
C TRP A 760 11.40 28.68 -16.44
N ASN A 761 12.73 28.78 -16.53
CA ASN A 761 13.65 27.86 -15.86
C ASN A 761 13.82 28.21 -14.37
N GLU A 762 13.04 27.56 -13.52
CA GLU A 762 12.98 27.80 -12.08
C GLU A 762 14.32 27.51 -11.37
N GLU A 763 15.05 26.50 -11.82
CA GLU A 763 16.35 26.10 -11.25
C GLU A 763 17.39 27.19 -11.50
N MET A 764 17.44 27.75 -12.72
CA MET A 764 18.42 28.81 -13.05
C MET A 764 18.13 30.11 -12.29
N TRP A 765 16.86 30.51 -12.13
CA TRP A 765 16.50 31.65 -11.28
C TRP A 765 16.88 31.43 -9.81
N MET A 766 16.68 30.22 -9.28
CA MET A 766 17.08 29.86 -7.92
C MET A 766 18.61 29.93 -7.75
N ARG A 767 19.37 29.38 -8.70
CA ARG A 767 20.84 29.46 -8.69
C ARG A 767 21.34 30.90 -8.78
N LEU A 768 20.76 31.72 -9.65
CA LEU A 768 21.09 33.13 -9.75
C LEU A 768 20.82 33.86 -8.43
N SER A 769 19.69 33.56 -7.76
CA SER A 769 19.39 34.13 -6.44
C SER A 769 20.43 33.75 -5.39
N LYS A 770 20.92 32.51 -5.42
CA LYS A 770 21.96 32.01 -4.52
C LYS A 770 23.28 32.75 -4.73
N LEU A 771 23.66 33.01 -5.98
CA LEU A 771 24.89 33.73 -6.33
C LEU A 771 24.83 35.20 -5.88
N TYR A 772 23.69 35.87 -6.09
CA TYR A 772 23.50 37.23 -5.58
C TYR A 772 23.56 37.31 -4.06
N TYR A 773 22.91 36.37 -3.37
CA TYR A 773 22.96 36.30 -1.92
C TYR A 773 24.39 36.10 -1.42
N ALA A 774 25.14 35.16 -2.03
CA ALA A 774 26.55 34.93 -1.71
C ALA A 774 27.47 36.12 -2.03
N SER A 775 27.06 36.99 -2.96
CA SER A 775 27.79 38.21 -3.35
C SER A 775 27.40 39.44 -2.53
N GLY A 776 26.60 39.30 -1.47
CA GLY A 776 26.16 40.41 -0.63
C GLY A 776 25.12 41.33 -1.28
N LYS A 777 24.34 40.82 -2.25
CA LYS A 777 23.30 41.54 -2.99
C LYS A 777 21.90 40.98 -2.68
N PRO A 778 21.37 41.19 -1.46
CA PRO A 778 20.13 40.56 -1.00
C PRO A 778 18.87 41.06 -1.72
N GLU A 779 18.82 42.29 -2.23
CA GLU A 779 17.71 42.78 -3.05
C GLU A 779 17.55 41.99 -4.36
N GLU A 780 18.64 41.82 -5.10
CA GLU A 780 18.67 41.08 -6.36
C GLU A 780 18.41 39.59 -6.12
N ALA A 781 18.93 39.03 -5.04
CA ALA A 781 18.61 37.68 -4.61
C ALA A 781 17.10 37.55 -4.37
N LEU A 782 16.50 38.45 -3.60
CA LEU A 782 15.07 38.45 -3.31
C LEU A 782 14.22 38.57 -4.58
N ARG A 783 14.62 39.40 -5.55
CA ARG A 783 13.97 39.49 -6.87
C ARG A 783 14.02 38.15 -7.62
N CYS A 784 15.20 37.54 -7.72
CA CYS A 784 15.39 36.28 -8.42
C CYS A 784 14.62 35.11 -7.76
N THR A 785 14.51 35.09 -6.44
CA THR A 785 13.63 34.11 -5.77
C THR A 785 12.16 34.29 -6.15
N GLY A 786 11.70 35.53 -6.36
CA GLY A 786 10.35 35.81 -6.83
C GLY A 786 10.08 35.21 -8.22
N GLU A 787 11.02 35.39 -9.15
CA GLU A 787 10.93 34.79 -10.49
C GLU A 787 10.97 33.25 -10.44
N SER A 788 11.85 32.66 -9.63
CA SER A 788 11.91 31.20 -9.47
C SER A 788 10.58 30.63 -8.93
N LEU A 789 10.04 31.25 -7.87
CA LEU A 789 8.82 30.78 -7.21
C LEU A 789 7.55 31.03 -8.04
N LYS A 790 7.59 31.88 -9.07
CA LYS A 790 6.51 32.02 -10.05
C LYS A 790 6.28 30.73 -10.83
N TRP A 791 7.35 30.00 -11.14
CA TRP A 791 7.31 28.76 -11.93
C TRP A 791 7.23 27.50 -11.05
N GLN A 792 7.78 27.58 -9.83
CA GLN A 792 7.66 26.54 -8.82
C GLN A 792 7.48 27.14 -7.41
N PRO A 793 6.24 27.41 -6.96
CA PRO A 793 5.96 28.09 -5.68
C PRO A 793 6.48 27.38 -4.44
N GLN A 794 6.77 26.08 -4.58
CA GLN A 794 7.17 25.18 -3.51
C GLN A 794 8.67 24.81 -3.59
N LEU A 795 9.49 25.51 -4.38
CA LEU A 795 10.92 25.20 -4.48
C LEU A 795 11.64 25.58 -3.17
N MET A 796 11.99 24.56 -2.37
CA MET A 796 12.56 24.72 -1.03
C MET A 796 13.84 25.56 -1.00
N ASP A 797 14.72 25.42 -1.98
CA ASP A 797 15.98 26.18 -2.03
C ASP A 797 15.73 27.67 -2.30
N ALA A 798 14.79 27.99 -3.20
CA ALA A 798 14.38 29.37 -3.46
C ALA A 798 13.65 29.99 -2.25
N LEU A 799 12.80 29.23 -1.55
CA LEU A 799 12.15 29.69 -0.31
C LEU A 799 13.17 29.96 0.81
N ASN A 800 14.18 29.11 0.94
CA ASN A 800 15.26 29.30 1.91
C ASN A 800 16.06 30.58 1.62
N ILE A 801 16.50 30.77 0.37
CA ILE A 801 17.22 31.98 -0.04
C ILE A 801 16.33 33.22 0.12
N ARG A 802 15.02 33.10 -0.16
CA ARG A 802 14.04 34.18 0.04
C ARG A 802 13.94 34.58 1.50
N ALA A 803 13.87 33.60 2.40
CA ALA A 803 13.81 33.83 3.84
C ALA A 803 15.07 34.54 4.35
N LEU A 804 16.25 34.06 3.95
CA LEU A 804 17.55 34.63 4.34
C LEU A 804 17.75 36.04 3.76
N SER A 805 17.50 36.24 2.46
CA SER A 805 17.63 37.55 1.83
C SER A 805 16.66 38.57 2.44
N ALA A 806 15.41 38.15 2.72
CA ALA A 806 14.45 39.02 3.40
C ALA A 806 14.86 39.34 4.84
N LEU A 807 15.54 38.42 5.54
CA LEU A 807 16.04 38.63 6.89
C LEU A 807 17.16 39.67 6.91
N ASP A 808 18.12 39.59 5.98
CA ASP A 808 19.22 40.56 5.85
C ASP A 808 18.69 41.96 5.55
N LEU A 809 17.59 42.05 4.79
CA LEU A 809 16.87 43.29 4.50
C LEU A 809 15.91 43.75 5.60
N LYS A 810 15.83 43.02 6.73
CA LYS A 810 14.87 43.25 7.82
C LYS A 810 13.40 43.28 7.37
N ARG A 811 13.08 42.62 6.26
CA ARG A 811 11.71 42.43 5.73
C ARG A 811 11.07 41.20 6.37
N PHE A 812 10.85 41.26 7.69
CA PHE A 812 10.45 40.10 8.50
C PHE A 812 9.16 39.42 8.04
N ALA A 813 8.16 40.19 7.57
CA ALA A 813 6.91 39.62 7.04
C ALA A 813 7.16 38.67 5.85
N THR A 814 8.03 39.06 4.92
CA THR A 814 8.41 38.22 3.77
C THR A 814 9.21 37.00 4.20
N ALA A 815 10.10 37.15 5.18
CA ALA A 815 10.87 36.04 5.72
C ALA A 815 9.95 35.00 6.39
N HIS A 816 8.97 35.47 7.19
CA HIS A 816 7.98 34.59 7.80
C HIS A 816 7.14 33.85 6.76
N GLN A 817 6.61 34.55 5.74
CA GLN A 817 5.85 33.92 4.66
C GLN A 817 6.64 32.81 3.95
N ALA A 818 7.92 33.06 3.66
CA ALA A 818 8.78 32.07 3.00
C ALA A 818 8.96 30.82 3.88
N VAL A 819 9.24 31.00 5.18
CA VAL A 819 9.38 29.86 6.11
C VAL A 819 8.05 29.14 6.37
N ASP A 820 6.92 29.85 6.39
CA ASP A 820 5.60 29.24 6.51
C ASP A 820 5.28 28.36 5.30
N ALA A 821 5.64 28.79 4.09
CA ALA A 821 5.54 27.95 2.89
C ALA A 821 6.46 26.71 2.95
N MET A 822 7.65 26.83 3.55
CA MET A 822 8.54 25.67 3.79
C MET A 822 7.94 24.68 4.79
N LEU A 823 7.37 25.18 5.90
CA LEU A 823 6.72 24.36 6.93
C LEU A 823 5.44 23.71 6.44
N ALA A 824 4.71 24.33 5.51
CA ALA A 824 3.54 23.74 4.87
C ALA A 824 3.87 22.47 4.07
N GLN A 825 5.06 22.40 3.45
CA GLN A 825 5.53 21.19 2.74
C GLN A 825 6.12 20.14 3.67
N ASN A 826 6.89 20.61 4.67
CA ASN A 826 7.58 19.73 5.61
C ASN A 826 7.57 20.34 7.01
N ASN A 827 6.54 20.00 7.79
CA ASN A 827 6.35 20.49 9.14
C ASN A 827 7.24 19.80 10.19
N VAL A 828 8.14 18.90 9.78
CA VAL A 828 9.17 18.29 10.65
C VAL A 828 10.59 18.67 10.23
N ALA A 829 10.73 19.55 9.23
CA ALA A 829 12.03 20.04 8.79
C ALA A 829 12.67 20.90 9.88
N SER A 830 13.66 20.33 10.57
CA SER A 830 14.44 21.03 11.59
C SER A 830 15.06 22.33 11.06
N SER A 831 15.49 22.36 9.79
CA SER A 831 16.00 23.56 9.13
C SER A 831 14.97 24.68 9.01
N SER A 832 13.71 24.37 8.69
CA SER A 832 12.64 25.36 8.57
C SER A 832 12.30 25.99 9.93
N TYR A 833 12.24 25.19 11.00
CA TYR A 833 12.07 25.71 12.36
C TYR A 833 13.27 26.54 12.84
N TYR A 834 14.49 26.13 12.49
CA TYR A 834 15.68 26.93 12.73
C TYR A 834 15.56 28.32 12.07
N LEU A 835 15.19 28.39 10.78
CA LEU A 835 15.00 29.66 10.09
C LEU A 835 13.90 30.50 10.74
N LYS A 836 12.79 29.88 11.18
CA LYS A 836 11.74 30.59 11.92
C LYS A 836 12.29 31.20 13.22
N GLY A 837 13.07 30.42 13.97
CA GLY A 837 13.74 30.89 15.19
C GLY A 837 14.75 32.01 14.91
N LEU A 838 15.49 31.91 13.80
CA LEU A 838 16.45 32.92 13.37
C LEU A 838 15.75 34.24 13.04
N ILE A 839 14.59 34.19 12.37
CA ILE A 839 13.78 35.39 12.09
C ILE A 839 13.37 36.07 13.40
N TYR A 840 12.78 35.31 14.34
CA TYR A 840 12.39 35.87 15.66
C TYR A 840 13.58 36.41 16.46
N TYR A 841 14.73 35.74 16.37
CA TYR A 841 15.95 36.22 17.02
C TYR A 841 16.38 37.60 16.48
N SER A 842 16.32 37.78 15.16
CA SER A 842 16.61 39.06 14.50
C SER A 842 15.55 40.14 14.73
N GLU A 843 14.30 39.75 15.00
CA GLU A 843 13.25 40.68 15.46
C GLU A 843 13.44 41.13 16.93
N GLY A 844 14.36 40.51 17.68
CA GLY A 844 14.54 40.76 19.11
C GLY A 844 13.54 40.03 20.02
N LYS A 845 12.84 39.01 19.49
CA LYS A 845 11.85 38.19 20.21
C LYS A 845 12.46 36.87 20.69
N ASP A 846 13.32 36.95 21.70
CA ASP A 846 14.15 35.83 22.20
C ASP A 846 13.34 34.63 22.67
N LYS A 847 12.17 34.85 23.29
CA LYS A 847 11.35 33.77 23.84
C LYS A 847 10.77 32.91 22.72
N GLU A 848 10.21 33.55 21.71
CA GLU A 848 9.68 32.92 20.50
C GLU A 848 10.81 32.24 19.71
N ALA A 849 11.95 32.93 19.55
CA ALA A 849 13.13 32.36 18.91
C ALA A 849 13.56 31.05 19.57
N LEU A 850 13.62 31.02 20.92
CA LEU A 850 14.01 29.85 21.68
C LEU A 850 12.99 28.71 21.57
N ASP A 851 11.68 29.00 21.54
CA ASP A 851 10.64 27.99 21.30
C ASP A 851 10.83 27.29 19.95
N TYR A 852 11.09 28.06 18.89
CA TYR A 852 11.32 27.50 17.56
C TYR A 852 12.66 26.77 17.43
N VAL A 853 13.71 27.23 18.10
CA VAL A 853 14.98 26.49 18.23
C VAL A 853 14.74 25.15 18.93
N ASN A 854 13.99 25.15 20.05
CA ASN A 854 13.65 23.92 20.76
C ASN A 854 12.82 22.97 19.87
N LYS A 855 11.88 23.48 19.08
CA LYS A 855 11.16 22.67 18.07
C LYS A 855 12.13 22.08 17.03
N ALA A 856 13.05 22.86 16.49
CA ALA A 856 14.07 22.37 15.56
C ALA A 856 14.90 21.22 16.17
N LEU A 857 15.33 21.37 17.43
CA LEU A 857 16.11 20.39 18.16
C LEU A 857 15.30 19.15 18.58
N ARG A 858 13.99 19.27 18.79
CA ARG A 858 13.11 18.10 19.00
C ARG A 858 13.07 17.18 17.78
N TYR A 859 13.01 17.76 16.57
CA TYR A 859 13.00 16.97 15.33
C TYR A 859 14.40 16.46 14.93
N HIS A 860 15.45 17.23 15.21
CA HIS A 860 16.82 16.82 14.96
C HIS A 860 17.76 17.39 16.04
N GLY A 861 18.02 16.60 17.07
CA GLY A 861 18.82 17.01 18.23
C GLY A 861 20.27 17.40 17.91
N GLY A 862 20.79 16.98 16.75
CA GLY A 862 22.12 17.34 16.25
C GLY A 862 22.13 18.50 15.25
N ASN A 863 21.07 19.31 15.15
CA ASN A 863 21.04 20.44 14.22
C ASN A 863 22.00 21.52 14.73
N VAL A 864 23.18 21.60 14.09
CA VAL A 864 24.27 22.48 14.49
C VAL A 864 23.86 23.95 14.42
N GLN A 865 23.11 24.36 13.40
CA GLN A 865 22.65 25.74 13.28
C GLN A 865 21.65 26.11 14.36
N ALA A 866 20.73 25.21 14.71
CA ALA A 866 19.78 25.41 15.80
C ALA A 866 20.46 25.44 17.17
N LEU A 867 21.45 24.56 17.41
CA LEU A 867 22.25 24.57 18.63
C LEU A 867 23.02 25.89 18.78
N ALA A 868 23.73 26.32 17.74
CA ALA A 868 24.45 27.59 17.74
C ALA A 868 23.52 28.78 18.03
N LEU A 869 22.36 28.84 17.35
CA LEU A 869 21.37 29.88 17.59
C LEU A 869 20.79 29.84 19.02
N GLY A 870 20.53 28.65 19.57
CA GLY A 870 20.12 28.50 20.96
C GLY A 870 21.17 29.02 21.94
N GLY A 871 22.44 28.73 21.68
CA GLY A 871 23.57 29.31 22.40
C GLY A 871 23.61 30.84 22.29
N ASP A 872 23.41 31.39 21.10
CA ASP A 872 23.41 32.84 20.84
C ASP A 872 22.26 33.54 21.57
N ILE A 873 21.06 32.95 21.58
CA ILE A 873 19.91 33.45 22.34
C ILE A 873 20.22 33.45 23.84
N LEU A 874 20.75 32.36 24.38
CA LEU A 874 21.08 32.27 25.81
C LEU A 874 22.19 33.24 26.21
N ARG A 875 23.21 33.40 25.35
CA ARG A 875 24.30 34.35 25.54
C ARG A 875 23.80 35.80 25.52
N ARG A 876 22.94 36.16 24.55
CA ARG A 876 22.28 37.48 24.50
C ARG A 876 21.48 37.78 25.77
N ASN A 877 20.82 36.76 26.32
CA ASN A 877 20.10 36.84 27.60
C ASN A 877 21.00 36.69 28.85
N ARG A 878 22.33 36.82 28.70
CA ARG A 878 23.34 36.70 29.77
C ARG A 878 23.31 35.38 30.55
N SER A 879 22.67 34.34 30.01
CA SER A 879 22.60 33.00 30.60
C SER A 879 23.81 32.15 30.18
N TYR A 880 25.01 32.65 30.46
CA TYR A 880 26.27 32.07 29.95
C TYR A 880 26.48 30.61 30.34
N SER A 881 26.10 30.21 31.56
CA SER A 881 26.20 28.80 32.01
C SER A 881 25.35 27.85 31.18
N LYS A 882 24.14 28.26 30.80
CA LYS A 882 23.24 27.48 29.94
C LYS A 882 23.67 27.52 28.47
N ALA A 883 24.32 28.59 28.03
CA ALA A 883 24.81 28.74 26.66
C ALA A 883 25.99 27.80 26.32
N ILE A 884 26.76 27.35 27.31
CA ILE A 884 27.91 26.44 27.13
C ILE A 884 27.47 25.11 26.50
N GLU A 885 26.43 24.45 27.05
CA GLU A 885 26.00 23.13 26.60
C GLU A 885 25.69 23.05 25.08
N PRO A 886 24.86 23.94 24.50
CA PRO A 886 24.59 23.89 23.06
C PRO A 886 25.84 24.16 22.21
N TYR A 887 26.71 25.10 22.61
CA TYR A 887 27.97 25.35 21.88
C TYR A 887 28.94 24.18 21.97
N GLU A 888 29.09 23.53 23.12
CA GLU A 888 29.92 22.32 23.26
C GLU A 888 29.42 21.20 22.35
N LYS A 889 28.11 21.02 22.20
CA LYS A 889 27.54 20.04 21.26
C LYS A 889 27.92 20.35 19.82
N VAL A 890 27.97 21.63 19.43
CA VAL A 890 28.45 22.06 18.10
C VAL A 890 29.93 21.74 17.90
N VAL A 891 30.77 22.01 18.91
CA VAL A 891 32.21 21.70 18.87
C VAL A 891 32.45 20.18 18.80
N ARG A 892 31.74 19.37 19.59
CA ARG A 892 31.84 17.90 19.56
C ARG A 892 31.45 17.32 18.21
N ALA A 893 30.53 17.97 17.48
CA ALA A 893 30.17 17.59 16.12
C ALA A 893 31.25 17.92 15.07
N LYS A 894 32.39 18.52 15.48
CA LYS A 894 33.48 18.99 14.61
C LYS A 894 33.02 19.95 13.50
N ARG A 895 31.99 20.74 13.78
CA ARG A 895 31.37 21.70 12.85
C ARG A 895 31.28 23.12 13.41
N ALA A 896 32.06 23.43 14.45
CA ALA A 896 32.13 24.77 15.00
C ALA A 896 32.89 25.69 14.03
N ASP A 897 32.26 26.81 13.68
CA ASP A 897 32.95 27.93 13.05
C ASP A 897 33.59 28.83 14.12
N GLU A 898 34.34 29.82 13.66
CA GLU A 898 35.01 30.79 14.53
C GLU A 898 34.06 31.53 15.46
N ARG A 899 32.88 31.91 14.96
CA ARG A 899 31.86 32.61 15.74
C ARG A 899 31.44 31.79 16.95
N VAL A 900 31.16 30.50 16.75
CA VAL A 900 30.77 29.59 17.83
C VAL A 900 31.92 29.38 18.84
N LEU A 901 33.15 29.25 18.37
CA LEU A 901 34.32 29.08 19.25
C LEU A 901 34.58 30.33 20.10
N LEU A 902 34.49 31.53 19.52
CA LEU A 902 34.59 32.79 20.24
C LEU A 902 33.46 32.95 21.26
N ALA A 903 32.21 32.65 20.87
CA ALA A 903 31.08 32.70 21.78
C ALA A 903 31.21 31.71 22.95
N LEU A 904 31.75 30.51 22.70
CA LEU A 904 32.04 29.54 23.74
C LEU A 904 33.18 30.00 24.67
N ALA A 905 34.26 30.56 24.11
CA ALA A 905 35.34 31.15 24.88
C ALA A 905 34.84 32.29 25.77
N GLU A 906 33.99 33.17 25.25
CA GLU A 906 33.32 34.21 26.02
C GLU A 906 32.51 33.59 27.17
N CYS A 907 31.71 32.56 26.90
CA CYS A 907 30.93 31.87 27.93
C CYS A 907 31.81 31.23 29.02
N TYR A 908 32.94 30.61 28.68
CA TYR A 908 33.88 30.07 29.68
C TYR A 908 34.56 31.17 30.49
N CYS A 909 34.93 32.28 29.87
CA CYS A 909 35.45 33.46 30.57
C CYS A 909 34.41 34.00 31.57
N ARG A 910 33.16 34.22 31.12
CA ARG A 910 32.07 34.75 31.96
C ARG A 910 31.64 33.81 33.09
N THR A 911 31.93 32.51 32.99
CA THR A 911 31.66 31.50 34.02
C THR A 911 32.89 31.13 34.85
N ASN A 912 34.01 31.82 34.67
CA ASN A 912 35.30 31.58 35.33
C ASN A 912 35.87 30.17 35.12
N ASN A 913 35.53 29.50 34.00
CA ASN A 913 36.05 28.17 33.67
C ASN A 913 37.33 28.27 32.82
N TYR A 914 38.41 28.75 33.44
CA TYR A 914 39.65 29.10 32.74
C TYR A 914 40.36 27.89 32.12
N LYS A 915 40.22 26.70 32.70
CA LYS A 915 40.83 25.47 32.15
C LYS A 915 40.27 25.13 30.76
N LEU A 916 38.95 25.24 30.59
CA LEU A 916 38.31 25.00 29.29
C LEU A 916 38.49 26.19 28.34
N LEU A 917 38.55 27.42 28.88
CA LEU A 917 38.93 28.60 28.10
C LEU A 917 40.27 28.40 27.41
N ASP A 918 41.32 28.01 28.14
CA ASP A 918 42.67 27.81 27.60
C ASP A 918 42.71 26.76 26.47
N GLN A 919 41.88 25.72 26.56
CA GLN A 919 41.75 24.71 25.50
C GLN A 919 41.14 25.29 24.22
N ILE A 920 40.10 26.11 24.35
CA ILE A 920 39.43 26.74 23.21
C ILE A 920 40.28 27.86 22.60
N THR A 921 40.95 28.68 23.41
CA THR A 921 41.83 29.75 22.92
C THR A 921 43.05 29.20 22.18
N ALA A 922 43.62 28.08 22.63
CA ALA A 922 44.66 27.35 21.89
C ALA A 922 44.16 26.91 20.51
N LEU A 923 42.96 26.31 20.43
CA LEU A 923 42.35 25.91 19.17
C LEU A 923 42.09 27.09 18.21
N LEU A 924 41.69 28.25 18.75
CA LEU A 924 41.47 29.46 17.96
C LEU A 924 42.79 30.02 17.39
N ARG A 925 43.88 29.98 18.18
CA ARG A 925 45.22 30.44 17.77
C ARG A 925 45.82 29.57 16.67
N ASP A 926 45.68 28.25 16.77
CA ASP A 926 46.18 27.30 15.77
C ASP A 926 45.48 27.45 14.40
N GLN A 927 44.27 28.02 14.37
CA GLN A 927 43.52 28.26 13.14
C GLN A 927 43.85 29.60 12.46
N GLY A 928 44.73 30.43 13.04
CA GLY A 928 45.15 31.72 12.46
C GLY A 928 44.05 32.78 12.39
N ARG A 929 43.05 32.71 13.28
CA ARG A 929 41.79 33.45 13.23
C ARG A 929 41.70 34.58 14.27
N ASP A 930 40.71 35.46 14.12
CA ASP A 930 40.63 36.86 14.56
C ASP A 930 41.33 37.19 15.90
N LYS A 931 42.46 37.90 15.81
CA LYS A 931 43.30 38.26 16.95
C LYS A 931 42.58 39.20 17.93
N VAL A 932 41.72 40.09 17.45
CA VAL A 932 41.21 41.19 18.28
C VAL A 932 40.12 40.71 19.24
N ALA A 933 39.12 39.98 18.74
CA ALA A 933 38.04 39.44 19.58
C ALA A 933 38.57 38.47 20.64
N LEU A 934 39.50 37.60 20.25
CA LEU A 934 40.17 36.67 21.16
C LEU A 934 40.98 37.40 22.24
N GLN A 935 41.74 38.43 21.86
CA GLN A 935 42.51 39.24 22.81
C GLN A 935 41.62 39.94 23.84
N LYS A 936 40.43 40.41 23.47
CA LYS A 936 39.45 41.00 24.41
C LYS A 936 38.98 39.97 25.45
N ILE A 937 38.69 38.74 25.02
CA ILE A 937 38.29 37.65 25.92
C ILE A 937 39.43 37.28 26.87
N GLU A 938 40.65 37.14 26.36
CA GLU A 938 41.86 36.85 27.15
C GLU A 938 42.15 37.95 28.16
N LEU A 939 42.06 39.21 27.75
CA LEU A 939 42.22 40.38 28.60
C LEU A 939 41.20 40.37 29.75
N ARG A 940 39.91 40.11 29.44
CA ARG A 940 38.87 39.97 30.47
C ARG A 940 39.22 38.85 31.45
N ALA A 941 39.64 37.69 30.96
CA ALA A 941 40.02 36.56 31.81
C ALA A 941 41.21 36.88 32.73
N LEU A 942 42.23 37.60 32.24
CA LEU A 942 43.37 38.04 33.06
C LEU A 942 42.96 39.00 34.16
N ILE A 943 42.07 39.96 33.86
CA ILE A 943 41.50 40.89 34.85
C ILE A 943 40.75 40.09 35.94
N GLN A 944 39.88 39.14 35.54
CA GLN A 944 39.11 38.32 36.48
C GLN A 944 40.00 37.40 37.35
N GLN A 945 41.12 36.91 36.81
CA GLN A 945 42.13 36.13 37.53
C GLN A 945 43.07 36.99 38.40
N LYS A 946 42.93 38.33 38.39
CA LYS A 946 43.81 39.28 39.07
C LYS A 946 45.27 39.27 38.59
N ARG A 947 45.53 38.82 37.36
CA ARG A 947 46.88 38.78 36.73
C ARG A 947 47.16 40.09 35.99
N MET A 948 47.33 41.17 36.76
CA MET A 948 47.35 42.54 36.21
C MET A 948 48.58 42.85 35.36
N ASP A 949 49.75 42.32 35.69
CA ASP A 949 50.97 42.54 34.89
C ASP A 949 50.85 42.02 33.46
N GLU A 950 50.18 40.88 33.30
CA GLU A 950 49.92 40.29 31.98
C GLU A 950 48.80 41.02 31.25
N ALA A 951 47.78 41.49 31.98
CA ALA A 951 46.70 42.29 31.43
C ALA A 951 47.21 43.63 30.87
N GLU A 952 48.11 44.34 31.58
CA GLU A 952 48.70 45.59 31.10
C GLU A 952 49.61 45.36 29.87
N LYS A 953 50.40 44.27 29.86
CA LYS A 953 51.18 43.88 28.67
C LYS A 953 50.30 43.57 27.47
N LEU A 954 49.17 42.89 27.67
CA LEU A 954 48.21 42.61 26.60
C LEU A 954 47.51 43.88 26.13
N MET A 955 47.09 44.75 27.05
CA MET A 955 46.51 46.06 26.74
C MET A 955 47.45 46.93 25.91
N THR A 956 48.74 46.96 26.26
CA THR A 956 49.77 47.71 25.52
C THR A 956 49.93 47.18 24.09
N ARG A 957 49.84 45.86 23.89
CA ARG A 957 49.83 45.23 22.55
C ARG A 957 48.58 45.54 21.73
N MET A 958 47.50 45.96 22.38
CA MET A 958 46.25 46.38 21.72
C MET A 958 46.20 47.89 21.44
N ASN A 959 47.27 48.65 21.71
CA ASN A 959 47.36 50.07 21.36
C ASN A 959 47.38 50.22 19.82
N GLY A 960 46.29 50.72 19.25
CA GLY A 960 46.08 50.84 17.79
C GLY A 960 44.94 49.97 17.25
N VAL A 961 44.31 49.13 18.09
CA VAL A 961 43.02 48.49 17.79
C VAL A 961 41.91 49.54 17.88
N GLU A 962 40.93 49.46 16.97
CA GLU A 962 39.75 50.34 16.98
C GLU A 962 39.01 50.27 18.33
N GLU A 963 38.80 51.43 18.96
CA GLU A 963 38.16 51.54 20.26
C GLU A 963 36.65 51.32 20.14
N ASP A 964 36.17 50.14 20.56
CA ASP A 964 34.76 49.88 20.77
C ASP A 964 34.38 49.95 22.25
N SER A 965 33.07 49.97 22.52
CA SER A 965 32.54 50.07 23.89
C SER A 965 33.11 48.98 24.82
N GLU A 966 33.30 47.77 24.30
CA GLU A 966 33.84 46.65 25.08
C GLU A 966 35.32 46.81 25.41
N LEU A 967 36.16 47.22 24.46
CA LEU A 967 37.58 47.45 24.72
C LEU A 967 37.79 48.60 25.73
N LEU A 968 37.01 49.67 25.61
CA LEU A 968 37.05 50.79 26.55
C LEU A 968 36.57 50.39 27.95
N LEU A 969 35.56 49.53 28.06
CA LEU A 969 35.15 48.95 29.33
C LEU A 969 36.28 48.12 29.95
N LEU A 970 36.95 47.26 29.18
CA LEU A 970 38.09 46.47 29.67
C LEU A 970 39.25 47.35 30.09
N ARG A 971 39.52 48.44 29.35
CA ARG A 971 40.54 49.44 29.74
C ARG A 971 40.18 50.15 31.03
N ALA A 972 38.92 50.55 31.20
CA ALA A 972 38.44 51.13 32.45
C ALA A 972 38.60 50.16 33.65
N LEU A 973 38.33 48.86 33.44
CA LEU A 973 38.54 47.83 34.47
C LEU A 973 40.03 47.62 34.80
N CYS A 974 40.92 47.63 33.80
CA CYS A 974 42.37 47.61 34.01
C CYS A 974 42.85 48.84 34.79
N ASP A 975 42.41 50.04 34.41
CA ASP A 975 42.79 51.29 35.07
C ASP A 975 42.29 51.34 36.52
N LEU A 976 41.08 50.85 36.77
CA LEU A 976 40.55 50.74 38.13
C LEU A 976 41.40 49.78 38.97
N ALA A 977 41.76 48.61 38.42
CA ALA A 977 42.60 47.63 39.11
C ALA A 977 44.03 48.15 39.38
N ALA A 978 44.56 49.01 38.50
CA ALA A 978 45.86 49.67 38.66
C ALA A 978 45.80 50.94 39.54
N GLY A 979 44.64 51.28 40.12
CA GLY A 979 44.47 52.47 40.96
C GLY A 979 44.33 53.80 40.20
N ARG A 980 44.32 53.77 38.86
CA ARG A 980 44.16 54.94 37.97
C ARG A 980 42.69 55.32 37.79
N ARG A 981 42.04 55.70 38.90
CA ARG A 981 40.58 55.92 38.95
C ARG A 981 40.06 56.99 37.97
N ALA A 982 40.80 58.09 37.78
CA ALA A 982 40.40 59.16 36.86
C ALA A 982 40.32 58.67 35.40
N ALA A 983 41.32 57.90 34.96
CA ALA A 983 41.32 57.26 33.65
C ALA A 983 40.20 56.21 33.51
N ALA A 984 39.92 55.46 34.59
CA ALA A 984 38.80 54.51 34.61
C ALA A 984 37.44 55.18 34.42
N VAL A 985 37.19 56.33 35.05
CA VAL A 985 35.95 57.11 34.88
C VAL A 985 35.81 57.63 33.46
N GLU A 986 36.90 58.15 32.89
CA GLU A 986 36.92 58.65 31.52
C GLU A 986 36.62 57.54 30.49
N ASN A 987 37.32 56.40 30.61
CA ASN A 987 37.15 55.26 29.72
C ASN A 987 35.76 54.61 29.85
N ALA A 988 35.21 54.50 31.07
CA ALA A 988 33.84 54.03 31.28
C ALA A 988 32.81 55.00 30.65
N GLY A 989 33.02 56.31 30.77
CA GLY A 989 32.17 57.31 30.14
C GLY A 989 32.22 57.27 28.60
N LYS A 990 33.41 57.07 28.02
CA LYS A 990 33.58 56.87 26.58
C LYS A 990 32.90 55.58 26.10
N ALA A 991 33.01 54.49 26.85
CA ALA A 991 32.34 53.23 26.54
C ALA A 991 30.81 53.38 26.46
N ILE A 992 30.21 54.15 27.37
CA ILE A 992 28.76 54.42 27.38
C ILE A 992 28.34 55.34 26.24
N LYS A 993 29.18 56.31 25.84
CA LYS A 993 28.91 57.14 24.66
C LYS A 993 28.88 56.31 23.38
N LEU A 994 29.76 55.32 23.25
CA LEU A 994 29.79 54.42 22.10
C LEU A 994 28.64 53.40 22.10
N ASP A 995 28.29 52.85 23.27
CA ASP A 995 27.10 52.00 23.43
C ASP A 995 26.33 52.37 24.72
N PRO A 996 25.25 53.16 24.60
CA PRO A 996 24.41 53.52 25.74
C PRO A 996 23.69 52.32 26.38
N ARG A 997 23.68 51.16 25.73
CA ARG A 997 23.06 49.92 26.24
C ARG A 997 24.07 48.99 26.91
N ASN A 998 25.36 49.37 26.97
CA ASN A 998 26.38 48.60 27.68
C ASN A 998 26.16 48.68 29.19
N GLY A 999 25.37 47.73 29.71
CA GLY A 999 25.01 47.68 31.12
C GLY A 999 26.21 47.54 32.06
N GLU A 1000 27.28 46.86 31.65
CA GLU A 1000 28.50 46.74 32.47
C GLU A 1000 29.25 48.05 32.57
N ALA A 1001 29.33 48.81 31.47
CA ALA A 1001 29.92 50.15 31.52
C ALA A 1001 29.09 51.11 32.39
N LEU A 1002 27.76 51.05 32.30
CA LEU A 1002 26.86 51.82 33.16
C LEU A 1002 27.00 51.46 34.64
N GLU A 1003 27.07 50.17 34.97
CA GLU A 1003 27.30 49.70 36.35
C GLU A 1003 28.66 50.13 36.88
N LEU A 1004 29.72 49.98 36.06
CA LEU A 1004 31.06 50.41 36.41
C LEU A 1004 31.12 51.93 36.62
N GLN A 1005 30.51 52.73 35.74
CA GLN A 1005 30.46 54.17 35.90
C GLN A 1005 29.72 54.57 37.18
N ARG A 1006 28.55 53.95 37.46
CA ARG A 1006 27.80 54.17 38.71
C ARG A 1006 28.61 53.83 39.95
N PHE A 1007 29.34 52.71 39.92
CA PHE A 1007 30.24 52.30 41.01
C PHE A 1007 31.35 53.34 41.22
N LEU A 1008 32.00 53.76 40.13
CA LEU A 1008 33.10 54.71 40.16
C LEU A 1008 32.65 56.10 40.66
N THR A 1009 31.43 56.55 40.35
CA THR A 1009 30.88 57.85 40.79
C THR A 1009 30.32 57.83 42.21
N LYS A 1010 29.66 56.75 42.66
CA LYS A 1010 29.07 56.66 44.02
C LYS A 1010 30.10 56.80 45.14
N GLU A 1011 31.27 56.20 44.98
CA GLU A 1011 32.35 56.28 45.98
C GLU A 1011 33.02 57.67 46.03
N VAL A 1012 32.87 58.49 44.98
CA VAL A 1012 33.34 59.89 44.97
C VAL A 1012 32.42 60.79 45.78
N GLU A 1013 31.11 60.51 45.82
CA GLU A 1013 30.15 61.20 46.68
C GLU A 1013 30.28 60.81 48.16
N ILE A 1014 30.81 59.63 48.49
CA ILE A 1014 31.01 59.17 49.88
C ILE A 1014 32.35 59.68 50.48
N ARG A 1015 33.31 60.09 49.64
CA ARG A 1015 34.62 60.63 50.05
C ARG A 1015 34.73 62.16 50.02
N LYS A 1016 33.71 62.86 49.54
CA LYS A 1016 33.50 64.29 49.77
C LYS A 1016 32.66 64.48 51.01
#